data_AF-A0A170WIY7-F1
#
_entry.id   AF-A0A170WIY7-F1
#
_cell.length_a   1.000
_cell.length_b   1.000
_cell.length_c   1.000
_cell.angle_alpha   90.00
_cell.angle_beta   90.00
_cell.angle_gamma   90.00
#
_symmetry.space_group_name_H-M   'P 1'
#
loop_
_entity.id
_entity.type
_entity.pdbx_description
1 polymer ?
#
loop_
_entity_poly.entity_id
_entity_poly.type
_entity_poly.pdbx_seq_one_letter_code
_entity_poly.pdbx_strand_id
1 'polypeptide(L)'
;MRALTTVTPTPLLADTALDCDVQLPQPVIAEVQAAVTALYRTTPQPYGYQHWRDYHRRFRARYGVGALVPVMDLVADSGLGLPAGYVGSERGAPLKLLTDRDELLLALVQEVLLADSDELRLTDATVDALEKAAGHDERLLLPRLETAFEIHSPSTTALTRGHFTVALTSAPRPGSSMAGRFAHVLPPEQQDALAATYRGAPGVLSAQLAFPPRRRRNENVTRTPQLLPHVIELSGHRPTDEATIQLADIAVTADPRSFHLVQLSTGRRIDVRVLHALEGGTQTPPLARFLAEVATARCAAYKPFDFGAASRLPFLPRVRYRRTILTQARWLLFADDLPGRKAPMTQWEDSFDAWRDRLRVPAQVAMVEHDQRLPLDLSHPVHRRALRAHLDHLRRLELREVADADAHGWIGRAHEIWLSLGRPQPGTADPPRPYAAVTPAVIERCLPGAGDVLHVQVHAHPRRYDEILSQHLPHLLTLFGDHRPVWWFTRHRQMARPDADQHLDLTLHLRPDTYGTAAQHVHAWGSRLHTLGLASGIVLAPYQPQTGRFGGGAAMDAAHRVFAADSAAALAQIQLAERTEIFAPQALAAASALNLVTHLAPSTAEAEKWLVEHLPQGTGRLDRGLRQQMLELCAGGASALADLPGGSLVTDAWQSRADALAAYREALAGERDPLTVARTLLHQHHVRALGVSPNAEATTLRLVRTVALQHRAVNR
;
A
#
# COMPACT_ATOMS: atom_id res chain seq x y z
N MET A 1 -38.27 -8.53 -29.97
CA MET A 1 -37.11 -8.29 -29.07
C MET A 1 -36.33 -7.03 -29.44
N ARG A 2 -35.72 -6.88 -30.64
CA ARG A 2 -35.19 -5.57 -31.10
C ARG A 2 -36.28 -4.49 -31.25
N ALA A 3 -37.53 -4.90 -31.46
CA ALA A 3 -38.71 -4.04 -31.39
C ALA A 3 -39.04 -3.54 -29.96
N LEU A 4 -38.44 -4.12 -28.90
CA LEU A 4 -38.68 -3.77 -27.48
C LEU A 4 -37.54 -2.95 -26.87
N THR A 5 -36.33 -3.04 -27.43
CA THR A 5 -35.19 -2.20 -27.00
C THR A 5 -34.20 -1.99 -28.14
N THR A 6 -33.86 -0.73 -28.41
CA THR A 6 -32.84 -0.31 -29.37
C THR A 6 -31.46 -0.19 -28.73
N VAL A 7 -31.35 -0.41 -27.41
CA VAL A 7 -30.13 -0.15 -26.62
C VAL A 7 -29.07 -1.25 -26.84
N THR A 8 -29.46 -2.47 -27.25
CA THR A 8 -28.51 -3.57 -27.47
C THR A 8 -28.82 -4.41 -28.73
N PRO A 9 -27.79 -4.84 -29.49
CA PRO A 9 -27.96 -5.71 -30.65
C PRO A 9 -28.30 -7.17 -30.27
N THR A 10 -28.00 -7.59 -29.03
CA THR A 10 -28.19 -8.94 -28.47
C THR A 10 -29.04 -8.88 -27.18
N PRO A 11 -30.37 -9.09 -27.30
CA PRO A 11 -31.31 -8.91 -26.19
C PRO A 11 -31.43 -10.11 -25.24
N LEU A 12 -30.74 -11.22 -25.52
CA LEU A 12 -30.77 -12.45 -24.72
C LEU A 12 -29.39 -12.76 -24.16
N LEU A 13 -29.41 -13.28 -22.93
CA LEU A 13 -28.26 -13.87 -22.25
C LEU A 13 -28.69 -15.28 -21.82
N ALA A 14 -27.86 -16.28 -22.10
CA ALA A 14 -28.04 -17.64 -21.66
C ALA A 14 -26.78 -18.10 -20.92
N ASP A 15 -26.94 -18.50 -19.67
CA ASP A 15 -25.90 -19.16 -18.87
C ASP A 15 -26.35 -20.62 -18.71
N THR A 16 -25.46 -21.58 -18.97
CA THR A 16 -25.77 -23.01 -18.98
C THR A 16 -24.93 -23.75 -17.95
N ALA A 17 -25.56 -24.56 -17.09
CA ALA A 17 -24.87 -25.52 -16.24
C ALA A 17 -24.78 -26.87 -16.96
N LEU A 18 -23.63 -27.54 -16.81
CA LEU A 18 -23.46 -28.93 -17.24
C LEU A 18 -23.90 -29.84 -16.10
N ASP A 19 -24.72 -30.84 -16.41
CA ASP A 19 -25.08 -31.91 -15.47
C ASP A 19 -23.94 -32.93 -15.41
N CYS A 20 -22.91 -32.61 -14.62
CA CYS A 20 -21.76 -33.49 -14.40
C CYS A 20 -21.17 -33.35 -12.99
N ASP A 21 -20.50 -34.41 -12.54
CA ASP A 21 -19.63 -34.40 -11.37
C ASP A 21 -18.17 -34.48 -11.83
N VAL A 22 -17.32 -33.59 -11.31
CA VAL A 22 -15.90 -33.48 -11.67
C VAL A 22 -15.07 -33.55 -10.42
N GLN A 23 -14.25 -34.59 -10.32
CA GLN A 23 -13.32 -34.79 -9.20
C GLN A 23 -11.89 -34.58 -9.66
N LEU A 24 -11.14 -33.74 -8.92
CA LEU A 24 -9.75 -33.45 -9.20
C LEU A 24 -8.85 -34.15 -8.19
N PRO A 25 -7.75 -34.80 -8.61
CA PRO A 25 -6.79 -35.36 -7.67
C PRO A 25 -6.16 -34.27 -6.79
N GLN A 26 -6.02 -34.55 -5.49
CA GLN A 26 -5.40 -33.64 -4.53
C GLN A 26 -4.01 -33.11 -4.95
N PRO A 27 -3.14 -33.89 -5.63
CA PRO A 27 -1.88 -33.37 -6.17
C PRO A 27 -2.04 -32.18 -7.13
N VAL A 28 -3.13 -32.09 -7.89
CA VAL A 28 -3.41 -30.94 -8.77
C VAL A 28 -3.66 -29.69 -7.94
N ILE A 29 -4.46 -29.81 -6.87
CA ILE A 29 -4.75 -28.70 -5.96
C ILE A 29 -3.48 -28.21 -5.26
N ALA A 30 -2.65 -29.14 -4.77
CA ALA A 30 -1.36 -28.80 -4.15
C ALA A 30 -0.39 -28.11 -5.13
N GLU A 31 -0.37 -28.54 -6.38
CA GLU A 31 0.44 -27.93 -7.44
C GLU A 31 -0.02 -26.48 -7.74
N VAL A 32 -1.33 -26.25 -7.84
CA VAL A 32 -1.90 -24.90 -8.02
C VAL A 32 -1.60 -24.00 -6.82
N GLN A 33 -1.71 -24.51 -5.59
CA GLN A 33 -1.34 -23.77 -4.36
C GLN A 33 0.14 -23.36 -4.37
N ALA A 34 1.03 -24.27 -4.81
CA ALA A 34 2.46 -23.98 -4.94
C ALA A 34 2.72 -22.90 -6.01
N ALA A 35 2.02 -22.96 -7.14
CA ALA A 35 2.12 -21.96 -8.20
C ALA A 35 1.66 -20.56 -7.74
N VAL A 36 0.52 -20.47 -7.06
CA VAL A 36 0.02 -19.21 -6.46
C VAL A 36 1.01 -18.65 -5.45
N THR A 37 1.62 -19.51 -4.63
CA THR A 37 2.67 -19.12 -3.70
C THR A 37 3.88 -18.56 -4.44
N ALA A 38 4.34 -19.22 -5.50
CA ALA A 38 5.44 -18.74 -6.34
C ALA A 38 5.12 -17.38 -7.00
N LEU A 39 3.90 -17.15 -7.46
CA LEU A 39 3.48 -15.84 -8.00
C LEU A 39 3.57 -14.72 -6.96
N TYR A 40 3.16 -14.98 -5.71
CA TYR A 40 3.32 -14.00 -4.63
C TYR A 40 4.79 -13.72 -4.29
N ARG A 41 5.63 -14.75 -4.27
CA ARG A 41 7.05 -14.62 -3.94
C ARG A 41 7.83 -13.90 -5.04
N THR A 42 7.41 -14.08 -6.29
CA THR A 42 8.06 -13.49 -7.47
C THR A 42 7.39 -12.21 -7.95
N THR A 43 6.40 -11.65 -7.25
CA THR A 43 5.72 -10.42 -7.67
C THR A 43 6.66 -9.20 -7.59
N PRO A 44 6.67 -8.28 -8.57
CA PRO A 44 7.43 -7.03 -8.48
C PRO A 44 6.81 -6.01 -7.52
N GLN A 45 5.64 -6.31 -6.95
CA GLN A 45 4.90 -5.41 -6.06
C GLN A 45 4.52 -6.12 -4.75
N PRO A 46 5.51 -6.51 -3.93
CA PRO A 46 5.30 -7.31 -2.71
C PRO A 46 4.52 -6.55 -1.62
N TYR A 47 4.41 -5.23 -1.74
CA TYR A 47 3.76 -4.35 -0.76
C TYR A 47 2.59 -3.57 -1.38
N GLY A 48 1.91 -4.16 -2.36
CA GLY A 48 0.82 -3.53 -3.11
C GLY A 48 1.27 -2.62 -4.24
N TYR A 49 0.31 -2.25 -5.10
CA TYR A 49 0.55 -1.41 -6.27
C TYR A 49 1.10 -0.03 -5.87
N GLN A 50 2.02 0.51 -6.68
CA GLN A 50 2.72 1.77 -6.36
C GLN A 50 1.77 2.95 -6.05
N HIS A 51 0.69 3.10 -6.80
CA HIS A 51 -0.31 4.15 -6.57
C HIS A 51 -0.98 4.03 -5.20
N TRP A 52 -1.22 2.81 -4.72
CA TRP A 52 -1.78 2.56 -3.38
C TRP A 52 -0.76 2.78 -2.27
N ARG A 53 0.53 2.51 -2.51
CA ARG A 53 1.60 2.85 -1.55
C ARG A 53 1.69 4.37 -1.36
N ASP A 54 1.61 5.13 -2.45
CA ASP A 54 1.59 6.59 -2.39
C ASP A 54 0.32 7.11 -1.69
N TYR A 55 -0.85 6.57 -2.05
CA TYR A 55 -2.11 6.92 -1.43
C TYR A 55 -2.11 6.68 0.09
N HIS A 56 -1.58 5.54 0.54
CA HIS A 56 -1.40 5.21 1.97
C HIS A 56 -0.46 6.17 2.70
N ARG A 57 0.66 6.53 2.07
CA ARG A 57 1.59 7.51 2.63
C ARG A 57 0.91 8.87 2.82
N ARG A 58 0.18 9.34 1.80
CA ARG A 58 -0.56 10.61 1.84
C ARG A 58 -1.66 10.61 2.89
N PHE A 59 -2.42 9.51 2.99
CA PHE A 59 -3.42 9.34 4.04
C PHE A 59 -2.80 9.46 5.43
N ARG A 60 -1.71 8.73 5.69
CA ARG A 60 -1.00 8.78 6.98
C ARG A 60 -0.39 10.14 7.28
N ALA A 61 0.11 10.84 6.26
CA ALA A 61 0.68 12.17 6.43
C ALA A 61 -0.41 13.21 6.75
N ARG A 62 -1.58 13.11 6.10
CA ARG A 62 -2.66 14.08 6.23
C ARG A 62 -3.55 13.86 7.45
N TYR A 63 -4.03 12.62 7.65
CA TYR A 63 -5.03 12.32 8.68
C TYR A 63 -4.42 11.62 9.90
N GLY A 64 -3.25 11.01 9.75
CA GLY A 64 -2.62 10.19 10.79
C GLY A 64 -3.09 8.74 10.76
N VAL A 65 -2.33 7.89 11.46
CA VAL A 65 -2.68 6.48 11.66
C VAL A 65 -3.86 6.39 12.61
N GLY A 66 -4.84 5.54 12.30
CA GLY A 66 -6.04 5.33 13.13
C GLY A 66 -7.17 6.35 12.89
N ALA A 67 -6.98 7.36 12.03
CA ALA A 67 -8.05 8.27 11.65
C ALA A 67 -9.20 7.52 10.96
N LEU A 68 -10.44 7.91 11.27
CA LEU A 68 -11.64 7.45 10.58
C LEU A 68 -12.09 8.60 9.66
N VAL A 69 -11.84 8.47 8.37
CA VAL A 69 -12.19 9.49 7.37
C VAL A 69 -13.38 8.99 6.55
N PRO A 70 -14.53 9.66 6.55
CA PRO A 70 -15.66 9.29 5.69
C PRO A 70 -15.22 9.13 4.24
N VAL A 71 -15.69 8.08 3.57
CA VAL A 71 -15.18 7.74 2.23
C VAL A 71 -15.43 8.85 1.22
N MET A 72 -16.55 9.55 1.35
CA MET A 72 -16.91 10.67 0.48
C MET A 72 -15.99 11.87 0.66
N ASP A 73 -15.61 12.19 1.90
CA ASP A 73 -14.66 13.27 2.18
C ASP A 73 -13.24 12.91 1.72
N LEU A 74 -12.89 11.63 1.84
CA LEU A 74 -11.57 11.15 1.44
C LEU A 74 -11.37 11.24 -0.08
N VAL A 75 -12.36 10.79 -0.86
CA VAL A 75 -12.27 10.74 -2.33
C VAL A 75 -12.67 12.06 -3.01
N ALA A 76 -13.19 13.03 -2.26
CA ALA A 76 -13.44 14.39 -2.75
C ALA A 76 -12.15 15.14 -3.06
N ASP A 77 -12.27 16.20 -3.86
CA ASP A 77 -11.17 17.10 -4.22
C ASP A 77 -10.62 17.87 -3.00
N SER A 78 -11.46 18.09 -1.99
CA SER A 78 -11.04 18.63 -0.68
C SER A 78 -10.21 17.63 0.12
N GLY A 79 -10.36 16.33 -0.15
CA GLY A 79 -9.64 15.21 0.46
C GLY A 79 -8.37 14.82 -0.30
N LEU A 80 -8.15 13.52 -0.50
CA LEU A 80 -7.02 13.01 -1.28
C LEU A 80 -7.35 12.79 -2.76
N GLY A 81 -8.62 12.89 -3.14
CA GLY A 81 -9.10 12.49 -4.45
C GLY A 81 -9.00 10.98 -4.68
N LEU A 82 -9.15 10.55 -5.93
CA LEU A 82 -8.97 9.15 -6.30
C LEU A 82 -7.49 8.77 -6.49
N PRO A 83 -7.09 7.51 -6.23
CA PRO A 83 -5.73 7.04 -6.47
C PRO A 83 -5.25 7.26 -7.91
N ALA A 84 -3.94 7.45 -8.09
CA ALA A 84 -3.35 7.68 -9.40
C ALA A 84 -3.71 6.58 -10.42
N GLY A 85 -4.05 6.98 -11.65
CA GLY A 85 -4.47 6.06 -12.72
C GLY A 85 -5.93 5.60 -12.64
N TYR A 86 -6.73 6.10 -11.69
CA TYR A 86 -8.19 5.96 -11.74
C TYR A 86 -8.79 6.90 -12.78
N VAL A 87 -9.91 6.51 -13.39
CA VAL A 87 -10.70 7.42 -14.23
C VAL A 87 -11.17 8.59 -13.37
N GLY A 88 -10.86 9.82 -13.79
CA GLY A 88 -11.16 11.04 -13.04
C GLY A 88 -10.12 11.41 -11.97
N SER A 89 -9.03 10.65 -11.81
CA SER A 89 -7.92 11.07 -10.93
C SER A 89 -7.15 12.23 -11.56
N GLU A 90 -6.83 13.25 -10.76
CA GLU A 90 -5.90 14.34 -11.12
C GLU A 90 -4.46 13.81 -11.38
N ARG A 91 -4.14 12.59 -10.92
CA ARG A 91 -2.77 12.05 -10.90
C ARG A 91 -2.55 11.00 -11.96
N GLY A 92 -1.55 11.26 -12.80
CA GLY A 92 -1.02 10.29 -13.75
C GLY A 92 -0.39 9.06 -13.08
N ALA A 93 -0.28 7.97 -13.82
CA ALA A 93 0.39 6.77 -13.35
C ALA A 93 1.87 7.08 -13.04
N PRO A 94 2.42 6.61 -11.91
CA PRO A 94 3.84 6.80 -11.60
C PRO A 94 4.70 6.09 -12.66
N LEU A 95 5.86 6.69 -12.97
CA LEU A 95 6.83 6.04 -13.84
C LEU A 95 7.29 4.72 -13.21
N LYS A 96 7.40 3.67 -14.04
CA LYS A 96 7.94 2.38 -13.61
C LYS A 96 9.46 2.50 -13.52
N LEU A 97 9.99 2.46 -12.30
CA LEU A 97 11.43 2.37 -12.05
C LEU A 97 11.89 0.92 -12.22
N LEU A 98 13.11 0.74 -12.73
CA LEU A 98 13.78 -0.56 -12.74
C LEU A 98 14.07 -0.97 -11.30
N THR A 99 13.82 -2.24 -10.99
CA THR A 99 14.06 -2.82 -9.65
C THR A 99 15.17 -3.87 -9.72
N ASP A 100 15.83 -4.17 -8.60
CA ASP A 100 16.83 -5.24 -8.51
C ASP A 100 16.27 -6.59 -9.00
N ARG A 101 14.97 -6.84 -8.78
CA ARG A 101 14.25 -7.99 -9.33
C ARG A 101 14.22 -7.96 -10.85
N ASP A 102 13.97 -6.80 -11.47
CA ASP A 102 13.94 -6.67 -12.92
C ASP A 102 15.33 -6.92 -13.53
N GLU A 103 16.39 -6.46 -12.89
CA GLU A 103 17.78 -6.73 -13.30
C GLU A 103 18.10 -8.24 -13.26
N LEU A 104 17.77 -8.91 -12.15
CA LEU A 104 17.94 -10.35 -12.03
C LEU A 104 17.12 -11.11 -13.08
N LEU A 105 15.87 -10.69 -13.33
CA LEU A 105 15.01 -11.36 -14.30
C LEU A 105 15.48 -11.16 -15.75
N LEU A 106 16.05 -9.99 -16.08
CA LEU A 106 16.68 -9.75 -17.37
C LEU A 106 17.87 -10.69 -17.60
N ALA A 107 18.71 -10.88 -16.59
CA ALA A 107 19.83 -11.82 -16.66
C ALA A 107 19.34 -13.27 -16.89
N LEU A 108 18.33 -13.71 -16.12
CA LEU A 108 17.74 -15.06 -16.27
C LEU A 108 17.14 -15.27 -17.67
N VAL A 109 16.42 -14.28 -18.21
CA VAL A 109 15.87 -14.37 -19.57
C VAL A 109 17.00 -14.43 -20.59
N GLN A 110 18.06 -13.63 -20.44
CA GLN A 110 19.20 -13.65 -21.34
C GLN A 110 19.91 -15.01 -21.35
N GLU A 111 20.12 -15.64 -20.19
CA GLU A 111 20.71 -16.97 -20.08
C GLU A 111 19.90 -18.04 -20.83
N VAL A 112 18.57 -18.02 -20.69
CA VAL A 112 17.67 -18.93 -21.41
C VAL A 112 17.83 -18.77 -22.93
N LEU A 113 17.92 -17.52 -23.40
CA LEU A 113 18.10 -17.22 -24.82
C LEU A 113 19.47 -17.66 -25.35
N LEU A 114 20.54 -17.49 -24.56
CA LEU A 114 21.90 -17.93 -24.93
C LEU A 114 22.04 -19.46 -24.95
N ALA A 115 21.27 -20.15 -24.12
CA ALA A 115 21.20 -21.61 -24.10
C ALA A 115 20.31 -22.21 -25.19
N ASP A 116 19.81 -21.37 -26.11
CA ASP A 116 18.88 -21.74 -27.17
C ASP A 116 17.59 -22.43 -26.65
N SER A 117 17.20 -22.15 -25.41
CA SER A 117 16.00 -22.70 -24.78
C SER A 117 14.79 -21.76 -24.92
N ASP A 118 13.59 -22.34 -24.90
CA ASP A 118 12.30 -21.65 -24.92
C ASP A 118 11.63 -21.61 -23.53
N GLU A 119 12.31 -22.11 -22.49
CA GLU A 119 11.73 -22.29 -21.14
C GLU A 119 12.63 -21.76 -20.03
N LEU A 120 12.10 -20.81 -19.25
CA LEU A 120 12.64 -20.39 -17.95
C LEU A 120 12.08 -21.29 -16.85
N ARG A 121 12.91 -22.20 -16.34
CA ARG A 121 12.58 -23.05 -15.19
C ARG A 121 12.91 -22.35 -13.88
N LEU A 122 11.87 -21.95 -13.15
CA LEU A 122 12.02 -21.41 -11.80
C LEU A 122 12.26 -22.56 -10.82
N THR A 123 13.44 -22.59 -10.22
CA THR A 123 13.75 -23.44 -9.06
C THR A 123 13.35 -22.73 -7.77
N ASP A 124 13.28 -23.45 -6.65
CA ASP A 124 13.06 -22.81 -5.34
C ASP A 124 14.16 -21.77 -5.04
N ALA A 125 15.42 -22.04 -5.40
CA ALA A 125 16.52 -21.09 -5.26
C ALA A 125 16.33 -19.83 -6.12
N THR A 126 15.83 -19.97 -7.36
CA THR A 126 15.52 -18.83 -8.23
C THR A 126 14.37 -17.99 -7.67
N VAL A 127 13.33 -18.64 -7.12
CA VAL A 127 12.21 -17.96 -6.47
C VAL A 127 12.69 -17.20 -5.23
N ASP A 128 13.53 -17.81 -4.39
CA ASP A 128 14.13 -17.17 -3.21
C ASP A 128 14.96 -15.93 -3.59
N ALA A 129 15.74 -16.01 -4.67
CA ALA A 129 16.55 -14.91 -5.17
C ALA A 129 15.69 -13.74 -5.67
N LEU A 130 14.67 -14.03 -6.49
CA LEU A 130 13.71 -13.03 -6.97
C LEU A 130 12.92 -12.39 -5.82
N GLU A 131 12.57 -13.18 -4.80
CA GLU A 131 11.86 -12.71 -3.62
C GLU A 131 12.70 -11.71 -2.81
N LYS A 132 13.98 -12.04 -2.55
CA LYS A 132 14.92 -11.16 -1.84
C LYS A 132 15.18 -9.87 -2.61
N ALA A 133 15.36 -9.97 -3.93
CA ALA A 133 15.56 -8.81 -4.81
C ALA A 133 14.32 -7.89 -4.87
N ALA A 134 13.11 -8.43 -4.64
CA ALA A 134 11.90 -7.62 -4.60
C ALA A 134 11.71 -6.84 -3.28
N GLY A 135 12.29 -7.32 -2.18
CA GLY A 135 12.25 -6.65 -0.87
C GLY A 135 12.26 -7.60 0.33
N HIS A 136 12.56 -7.04 1.50
CA HIS A 136 12.80 -7.79 2.74
C HIS A 136 11.69 -7.65 3.80
N ASP A 137 10.81 -6.66 3.67
CA ASP A 137 9.69 -6.49 4.60
C ASP A 137 8.68 -7.64 4.46
N GLU A 138 7.98 -7.94 5.54
CA GLU A 138 6.91 -8.94 5.56
C GLU A 138 5.75 -8.53 4.63
N ARG A 139 5.23 -9.49 3.86
CA ARG A 139 4.17 -9.29 2.88
C ARG A 139 2.80 -9.55 3.49
N LEU A 140 1.84 -8.70 3.17
CA LEU A 140 0.43 -8.97 3.46
C LEU A 140 -0.17 -9.76 2.32
N LEU A 141 -0.78 -10.90 2.61
CA LEU A 141 -1.46 -11.74 1.61
C LEU A 141 -2.97 -11.51 1.66
N LEU A 142 -3.62 -11.72 0.52
CA LEU A 142 -5.08 -11.65 0.43
C LEU A 142 -5.72 -12.78 1.26
N PRO A 143 -6.86 -12.51 1.92
CA PRO A 143 -7.57 -13.55 2.68
C PRO A 143 -8.22 -14.58 1.77
N ARG A 144 -8.65 -14.16 0.57
CA ARG A 144 -9.29 -14.98 -0.47
C ARG A 144 -8.82 -14.49 -1.83
N LEU A 145 -8.54 -15.42 -2.73
CA LEU A 145 -8.28 -15.16 -4.15
C LEU A 145 -8.87 -16.25 -5.02
N GLU A 146 -8.88 -15.98 -6.32
CA GLU A 146 -9.36 -16.88 -7.35
C GLU A 146 -8.22 -17.14 -8.33
N THR A 147 -8.10 -18.36 -8.84
CA THR A 147 -7.16 -18.71 -9.90
C THR A 147 -7.87 -19.56 -10.94
N ALA A 148 -7.56 -19.35 -12.21
CA ALA A 148 -8.07 -20.18 -13.30
C ALA A 148 -6.91 -20.92 -13.97
N PHE A 149 -7.14 -22.18 -14.33
CA PHE A 149 -6.13 -23.02 -14.96
C PHE A 149 -6.72 -24.12 -15.83
N GLU A 150 -5.88 -24.63 -16.72
CA GLU A 150 -6.09 -25.85 -17.50
C GLU A 150 -5.27 -27.00 -16.91
N ILE A 151 -5.80 -28.22 -17.01
CA ILE A 151 -5.05 -29.46 -16.74
C ILE A 151 -4.67 -30.09 -18.07
N HIS A 152 -3.37 -30.26 -18.28
CA HIS A 152 -2.82 -30.96 -19.43
C HIS A 152 -2.41 -32.37 -19.03
N SER A 153 -3.12 -33.37 -19.57
CA SER A 153 -2.83 -34.79 -19.36
C SER A 153 -3.47 -35.64 -20.46
N PRO A 154 -2.76 -36.66 -20.99
CA PRO A 154 -3.23 -37.45 -22.12
C PRO A 154 -4.41 -38.38 -21.78
N SER A 155 -4.61 -38.71 -20.49
CA SER A 155 -5.73 -39.56 -20.05
C SER A 155 -6.02 -39.37 -18.57
N THR A 156 -7.20 -39.79 -18.13
CA THR A 156 -7.57 -39.84 -16.69
C THR A 156 -6.62 -40.74 -15.89
N THR A 157 -6.16 -41.86 -16.46
CA THR A 157 -5.19 -42.76 -15.83
C THR A 157 -3.84 -42.08 -15.61
N ALA A 158 -3.35 -41.30 -16.58
CA ALA A 158 -2.12 -40.53 -16.45
C ALA A 158 -2.27 -39.44 -15.37
N LEU A 159 -3.38 -38.70 -15.40
CA LEU A 159 -3.71 -37.68 -14.41
C LEU A 159 -3.69 -38.24 -12.97
N THR A 160 -4.35 -39.37 -12.74
CA THR A 160 -4.39 -40.03 -11.42
C THR A 160 -3.01 -40.51 -10.94
N ARG A 161 -2.12 -40.89 -11.87
CA ARG A 161 -0.72 -41.26 -11.57
C ARG A 161 0.19 -40.04 -11.35
N GLY A 162 -0.34 -38.82 -11.39
CA GLY A 162 0.41 -37.59 -11.22
C GLY A 162 1.15 -37.13 -12.47
N HIS A 163 0.81 -37.68 -13.64
CA HIS A 163 1.35 -37.27 -14.94
C HIS A 163 0.45 -36.19 -15.53
N PHE A 164 0.66 -34.96 -15.08
CA PHE A 164 -0.07 -33.79 -15.54
C PHE A 164 0.83 -32.55 -15.53
N THR A 165 0.44 -31.56 -16.33
CA THR A 165 0.92 -30.18 -16.25
C THR A 165 -0.27 -29.29 -15.95
N VAL A 166 -0.06 -28.26 -15.13
CA VAL A 166 -1.06 -27.19 -14.92
C VAL A 166 -0.64 -26.00 -15.76
N ALA A 167 -1.56 -25.42 -16.53
CA ALA A 167 -1.31 -24.16 -17.22
C ALA A 167 -2.20 -23.07 -16.62
N LEU A 168 -1.59 -22.06 -15.99
CA LEU A 168 -2.36 -20.93 -15.46
C LEU A 168 -2.92 -20.11 -16.61
N THR A 169 -4.24 -19.97 -16.63
CA THR A 169 -4.95 -19.26 -17.70
C THR A 169 -5.33 -17.84 -17.26
N SER A 170 -5.65 -17.65 -15.97
CA SER A 170 -5.98 -16.36 -15.41
C SER A 170 -5.65 -16.27 -13.92
N ALA A 171 -5.28 -15.06 -13.49
CA ALA A 171 -5.20 -14.67 -12.09
C ALA A 171 -6.15 -13.48 -11.88
N PRO A 172 -7.47 -13.75 -11.69
CA PRO A 172 -8.49 -12.73 -11.56
C PRO A 172 -8.19 -11.69 -10.49
N ARG A 173 -8.77 -10.50 -10.69
CA ARG A 173 -8.58 -9.38 -9.78
C ARG A 173 -9.04 -9.74 -8.36
N PRO A 174 -8.22 -9.50 -7.34
CA PRO A 174 -8.61 -9.63 -5.94
C PRO A 174 -9.91 -8.89 -5.61
N GLY A 175 -10.73 -9.50 -4.75
CA GLY A 175 -12.00 -8.92 -4.28
C GLY A 175 -13.17 -9.03 -5.27
N SER A 176 -12.90 -9.37 -6.54
CA SER A 176 -13.93 -9.74 -7.51
C SER A 176 -14.14 -11.25 -7.57
N SER A 177 -15.25 -11.69 -8.18
CA SER A 177 -15.52 -13.10 -8.43
C SER A 177 -15.94 -13.41 -9.86
N MET A 178 -15.31 -14.42 -10.44
CA MET A 178 -15.73 -15.03 -11.71
C MET A 178 -16.98 -15.92 -11.54
N ALA A 179 -17.18 -16.49 -10.35
CA ALA A 179 -18.22 -17.49 -10.10
C ALA A 179 -19.58 -16.86 -9.71
N GLY A 180 -19.57 -15.70 -9.04
CA GLY A 180 -20.79 -15.15 -8.43
C GLY A 180 -21.94 -14.87 -9.41
N ARG A 181 -21.67 -14.48 -10.67
CA ARG A 181 -22.72 -14.32 -11.70
C ARG A 181 -23.44 -15.63 -12.00
N PHE A 182 -22.74 -16.76 -11.96
CA PHE A 182 -23.28 -18.08 -12.29
C PHE A 182 -23.97 -18.77 -11.11
N ALA A 183 -23.97 -18.17 -9.91
CA ALA A 183 -24.57 -18.79 -8.74
C ALA A 183 -26.06 -19.15 -8.94
N HIS A 184 -26.79 -18.40 -9.75
CA HIS A 184 -28.22 -18.65 -10.01
C HIS A 184 -28.51 -19.94 -10.77
N VAL A 185 -27.53 -20.55 -11.46
CA VAL A 185 -27.69 -21.85 -12.14
C VAL A 185 -27.23 -23.03 -11.28
N LEU A 186 -26.64 -22.77 -10.11
CA LEU A 186 -26.16 -23.81 -9.21
C LEU A 186 -27.28 -24.29 -8.27
N PRO A 187 -27.25 -25.57 -7.82
CA PRO A 187 -28.11 -26.04 -6.73
C PRO A 187 -27.91 -25.24 -5.43
N PRO A 188 -28.92 -25.14 -4.55
CA PRO A 188 -28.84 -24.33 -3.31
C PRO A 188 -27.63 -24.65 -2.43
N GLU A 189 -27.28 -25.92 -2.23
CA GLU A 189 -26.12 -26.33 -1.42
C GLU A 189 -24.80 -25.78 -1.98
N GLN A 190 -24.67 -25.74 -3.31
CA GLN A 190 -23.49 -25.18 -3.99
C GLN A 190 -23.49 -23.65 -3.95
N GLN A 191 -24.66 -23.00 -3.96
CA GLN A 191 -24.78 -21.56 -3.73
C GLN A 191 -24.32 -21.19 -2.32
N ASP A 192 -24.73 -21.96 -1.31
CA ASP A 192 -24.32 -21.76 0.09
C ASP A 192 -22.82 -22.00 0.28
N ALA A 193 -22.28 -23.06 -0.33
CA ALA A 193 -20.84 -23.33 -0.32
C ALA A 193 -20.05 -22.18 -0.98
N LEU A 194 -20.52 -21.68 -2.12
CA LEU A 194 -19.92 -20.52 -2.80
C LEU A 194 -20.00 -19.25 -1.93
N ALA A 195 -21.17 -18.98 -1.35
CA ALA A 195 -21.43 -17.84 -0.46
C ALA A 195 -20.52 -17.86 0.77
N ALA A 196 -20.29 -19.04 1.36
CA ALA A 196 -19.39 -19.24 2.49
C ALA A 196 -17.95 -18.83 2.15
N THR A 197 -17.50 -19.01 0.89
CA THR A 197 -16.16 -18.58 0.48
C THR A 197 -15.98 -17.07 0.50
N TYR A 198 -17.05 -16.27 0.41
CA TYR A 198 -16.97 -14.81 0.40
C TYR A 198 -16.95 -14.18 1.80
N ARG A 199 -17.27 -14.96 2.84
CA ARG A 199 -17.31 -14.47 4.22
C ARG A 199 -15.90 -14.17 4.73
N GLY A 200 -15.73 -12.98 5.29
CA GLY A 200 -14.50 -12.54 5.94
C GLY A 200 -14.28 -13.17 7.31
N ALA A 201 -13.31 -12.63 8.05
CA ALA A 201 -13.00 -13.08 9.41
C ALA A 201 -14.18 -12.84 10.38
N PRO A 202 -14.31 -13.64 11.45
CA PRO A 202 -15.30 -13.39 12.50
C PRO A 202 -15.26 -11.95 13.02
N GLY A 203 -16.43 -11.34 13.22
CA GLY A 203 -16.58 -9.94 13.66
C GLY A 203 -16.57 -8.90 12.52
N VAL A 204 -16.11 -9.25 11.32
CA VAL A 204 -16.10 -8.37 10.14
C VAL A 204 -17.42 -8.47 9.36
N LEU A 205 -17.96 -7.33 8.93
CA LEU A 205 -19.14 -7.24 8.08
C LEU A 205 -18.76 -7.60 6.64
N SER A 206 -19.18 -8.76 6.15
CA SER A 206 -19.00 -9.13 4.74
C SER A 206 -20.11 -8.51 3.91
N ALA A 207 -19.76 -7.55 3.06
CA ALA A 207 -20.71 -6.77 2.27
C ALA A 207 -20.52 -6.98 0.77
N GLN A 208 -21.62 -7.27 0.06
CA GLN A 208 -21.66 -7.32 -1.39
C GLN A 208 -21.80 -5.91 -1.94
N LEU A 209 -20.88 -5.50 -2.81
CA LEU A 209 -20.92 -4.21 -3.49
C LEU A 209 -21.68 -4.36 -4.82
N ALA A 210 -22.82 -3.68 -4.92
CA ALA A 210 -23.69 -3.68 -6.09
C ALA A 210 -23.64 -2.32 -6.80
N PHE A 211 -23.37 -2.33 -8.11
CA PHE A 211 -23.27 -1.11 -8.92
C PHE A 211 -23.48 -1.40 -10.42
N PRO A 212 -23.98 -0.42 -11.19
CA PRO A 212 -24.05 -0.53 -12.64
C PRO A 212 -22.65 -0.35 -13.28
N PRO A 213 -22.37 -0.99 -14.43
CA PRO A 213 -21.15 -0.74 -15.17
C PRO A 213 -21.16 0.67 -15.80
N ARG A 214 -19.99 1.25 -16.05
CA ARG A 214 -19.86 2.54 -16.74
C ARG A 214 -20.44 2.52 -18.16
N ARG A 215 -20.45 1.35 -18.80
CA ARG A 215 -21.04 1.14 -20.14
C ARG A 215 -22.26 0.23 -19.99
N ARG A 216 -23.46 0.75 -20.28
CA ARG A 216 -24.73 0.00 -20.19
C ARG A 216 -24.71 -1.36 -20.89
N ARG A 217 -24.02 -1.47 -22.04
CA ARG A 217 -23.89 -2.74 -22.79
C ARG A 217 -23.23 -3.88 -21.98
N ASN A 218 -22.56 -3.57 -20.87
CA ASN A 218 -21.88 -4.53 -20.01
C ASN A 218 -22.74 -4.97 -18.82
N GLU A 219 -24.00 -4.53 -18.70
CA GLU A 219 -24.90 -4.89 -17.58
C GLU A 219 -25.09 -6.41 -17.43
N ASN A 220 -24.98 -7.16 -18.52
CA ASN A 220 -25.02 -8.62 -18.50
C ASN A 220 -23.91 -9.23 -17.61
N VAL A 221 -22.81 -8.51 -17.38
CA VAL A 221 -21.71 -8.96 -16.51
C VAL A 221 -22.02 -8.71 -15.04
N THR A 222 -22.75 -7.66 -14.69
CA THR A 222 -22.95 -7.21 -13.30
C THR A 222 -24.20 -7.80 -12.64
N ARG A 223 -24.97 -8.63 -13.36
CA ARG A 223 -26.15 -9.30 -12.83
C ARG A 223 -25.74 -10.47 -11.94
N THR A 224 -25.80 -10.26 -10.63
CA THR A 224 -25.43 -11.27 -9.62
C THR A 224 -26.53 -11.39 -8.59
N PRO A 225 -26.88 -12.61 -8.12
CA PRO A 225 -27.75 -12.76 -6.96
C PRO A 225 -27.10 -12.16 -5.70
N GLN A 226 -27.91 -11.90 -4.68
CA GLN A 226 -27.38 -11.55 -3.36
C GLN A 226 -26.92 -12.82 -2.64
N LEU A 227 -25.62 -12.95 -2.41
CA LEU A 227 -25.03 -14.10 -1.70
C LEU A 227 -24.49 -13.72 -0.30
N LEU A 228 -24.46 -12.43 0.03
CA LEU A 228 -23.97 -11.92 1.31
C LEU A 228 -25.09 -11.22 2.09
N PRO A 229 -25.02 -11.24 3.44
CA PRO A 229 -26.06 -10.65 4.29
C PRO A 229 -26.11 -9.13 4.18
N HIS A 230 -24.97 -8.47 3.98
CA HIS A 230 -24.91 -7.01 3.84
C HIS A 230 -24.69 -6.58 2.40
N VAL A 231 -25.26 -5.43 2.02
CA VAL A 231 -25.09 -4.84 0.69
C VAL A 231 -24.70 -3.38 0.79
N ILE A 232 -23.73 -2.98 -0.03
CA ILE A 232 -23.40 -1.58 -0.32
C ILE A 232 -23.87 -1.31 -1.75
N GLU A 233 -24.84 -0.42 -1.90
CA GLU A 233 -25.41 -0.12 -3.21
C GLU A 233 -24.93 1.24 -3.72
N LEU A 234 -24.45 1.27 -4.97
CA LEU A 234 -24.07 2.51 -5.65
C LEU A 234 -24.96 2.72 -6.86
N SER A 235 -25.67 3.85 -6.90
CA SER A 235 -26.52 4.26 -8.02
C SER A 235 -27.67 3.30 -8.37
N GLY A 236 -28.09 2.45 -7.44
CA GLY A 236 -29.30 1.65 -7.55
C GLY A 236 -30.47 2.26 -6.74
N HIS A 237 -31.61 1.58 -6.72
CA HIS A 237 -32.87 2.05 -6.12
C HIS A 237 -33.43 1.07 -5.08
N ARG A 238 -32.59 0.27 -4.42
CA ARG A 238 -33.04 -0.66 -3.37
C ARG A 238 -33.57 0.10 -2.15
N PRO A 239 -34.67 -0.36 -1.53
CA PRO A 239 -35.13 0.14 -0.24
C PRO A 239 -34.05 -0.03 0.82
N THR A 240 -33.82 1.00 1.63
CA THR A 240 -32.88 0.89 2.75
C THR A 240 -33.49 0.02 3.85
N ASP A 241 -32.80 -1.07 4.17
CA ASP A 241 -33.12 -2.01 5.25
C ASP A 241 -31.91 -2.22 6.18
N GLU A 242 -32.04 -3.08 7.20
CA GLU A 242 -30.95 -3.39 8.14
C GLU A 242 -29.74 -4.08 7.49
N ALA A 243 -29.93 -4.69 6.32
CA ALA A 243 -28.86 -5.31 5.54
C ALA A 243 -28.03 -4.28 4.76
N THR A 244 -28.55 -3.06 4.57
CA THR A 244 -27.94 -2.03 3.72
C THR A 244 -26.96 -1.17 4.51
N ILE A 245 -25.68 -1.17 4.09
CA ILE A 245 -24.66 -0.27 4.63
C ILE A 245 -24.63 0.99 3.76
N GLN A 246 -25.10 2.11 4.34
CA GLN A 246 -25.15 3.40 3.66
C GLN A 246 -23.75 3.95 3.38
N LEU A 247 -23.57 4.59 2.22
CA LEU A 247 -22.27 5.15 1.84
C LEU A 247 -21.76 6.21 2.82
N ALA A 248 -22.67 7.00 3.41
CA ALA A 248 -22.35 7.98 4.44
C ALA A 248 -21.86 7.36 5.77
N ASP A 249 -22.16 6.08 5.99
CA ASP A 249 -21.76 5.32 7.18
C ASP A 249 -20.43 4.57 6.98
N ILE A 250 -19.76 4.76 5.83
CA ILE A 250 -18.49 4.09 5.50
C ILE A 250 -17.32 5.08 5.66
N ALA A 251 -16.36 4.71 6.50
CA ALA A 251 -15.09 5.40 6.64
C ALA A 251 -13.90 4.52 6.25
N VAL A 252 -12.81 5.16 5.85
CA VAL A 252 -11.50 4.55 5.65
C VAL A 252 -10.62 4.88 6.83
N THR A 253 -9.94 3.87 7.36
CA THR A 253 -8.84 4.03 8.30
C THR A 253 -7.57 3.36 7.79
N ALA A 254 -6.42 3.76 8.33
CA ALA A 254 -5.13 3.18 7.98
C ALA A 254 -4.31 2.89 9.23
N ASP A 255 -3.70 1.71 9.25
CA ASP A 255 -2.63 1.35 10.18
C ASP A 255 -1.25 1.57 9.51
N PRO A 256 -0.11 1.27 10.18
CA PRO A 256 1.20 1.43 9.57
C PRO A 256 1.43 0.63 8.27
N ARG A 257 0.65 -0.43 8.02
CA ARG A 257 0.84 -1.38 6.91
C ARG A 257 -0.31 -1.40 5.91
N SER A 258 -1.57 -1.33 6.34
CA SER A 258 -2.77 -1.48 5.50
C SER A 258 -3.86 -0.42 5.76
N PHE A 259 -4.89 -0.46 4.92
CA PHE A 259 -6.15 0.26 5.10
C PHE A 259 -7.24 -0.71 5.58
N HIS A 260 -8.29 -0.17 6.19
CA HIS A 260 -9.52 -0.89 6.52
C HIS A 260 -10.72 -0.01 6.22
N LEU A 261 -11.83 -0.64 5.81
CA LEU A 261 -13.14 0.00 5.78
C LEU A 261 -13.83 -0.24 7.11
N VAL A 262 -14.50 0.78 7.63
CA VAL A 262 -15.18 0.76 8.93
C VAL A 262 -16.58 1.34 8.78
N GLN A 263 -17.57 0.66 9.35
CA GLN A 263 -18.90 1.21 9.52
C GLN A 263 -18.88 2.18 10.73
N LEU A 264 -19.16 3.46 10.52
CA LEU A 264 -19.04 4.49 11.55
C LEU A 264 -19.98 4.25 12.73
N SER A 265 -21.23 3.89 12.44
CA SER A 265 -22.30 3.67 13.43
C SER A 265 -22.01 2.53 14.41
N THR A 266 -21.29 1.48 13.97
CA THR A 266 -21.00 0.28 14.78
C THR A 266 -19.53 0.11 15.13
N GLY A 267 -18.64 0.87 14.49
CA GLY A 267 -17.18 0.70 14.60
C GLY A 267 -16.64 -0.60 14.00
N ARG A 268 -17.49 -1.40 13.32
CA ARG A 268 -17.10 -2.71 12.78
C ARG A 268 -16.38 -2.56 11.45
N ARG A 269 -15.40 -3.43 11.20
CA ARG A 269 -14.72 -3.51 9.90
C ARG A 269 -15.65 -4.06 8.82
N ILE A 270 -15.48 -3.57 7.60
CA ILE A 270 -16.22 -4.01 6.41
C ILE A 270 -15.25 -4.69 5.45
N ASP A 271 -15.61 -5.89 4.99
CA ASP A 271 -14.94 -6.60 3.89
C ASP A 271 -15.86 -6.58 2.66
N VAL A 272 -15.39 -5.92 1.60
CA VAL A 272 -16.19 -5.64 0.41
C VAL A 272 -15.92 -6.69 -0.68
N ARG A 273 -16.99 -7.27 -1.23
CA ARG A 273 -16.95 -8.28 -2.29
C ARG A 273 -17.72 -7.82 -3.51
N VAL A 274 -17.09 -7.93 -4.69
CA VAL A 274 -17.74 -7.74 -5.99
C VAL A 274 -17.99 -9.12 -6.59
N LEU A 275 -19.24 -9.54 -6.72
CA LEU A 275 -19.54 -10.94 -7.09
C LEU A 275 -19.63 -11.17 -8.61
N HIS A 276 -18.95 -10.32 -9.39
CA HIS A 276 -18.81 -10.43 -10.83
C HIS A 276 -17.42 -9.97 -11.28
N ALA A 277 -17.03 -10.39 -12.49
CA ALA A 277 -15.73 -10.09 -13.09
C ALA A 277 -15.80 -8.92 -14.09
N LEU A 278 -16.36 -7.79 -13.66
CA LEU A 278 -16.34 -6.59 -14.49
C LEU A 278 -14.93 -5.97 -14.44
N GLU A 279 -14.40 -5.58 -15.60
CA GLU A 279 -13.05 -5.01 -15.67
C GLU A 279 -12.96 -3.72 -14.82
N GLY A 280 -12.00 -3.71 -13.90
CA GLY A 280 -11.90 -2.70 -12.84
C GLY A 280 -11.45 -1.33 -13.35
N GLY A 281 -10.48 -1.28 -14.26
CA GLY A 281 -9.80 -0.05 -14.67
C GLY A 281 -10.64 0.91 -15.49
N THR A 282 -11.46 0.37 -16.40
CA THR A 282 -12.17 1.15 -17.42
C THR A 282 -13.68 0.97 -17.38
N GLN A 283 -14.18 -0.20 -16.96
CA GLN A 283 -15.61 -0.51 -16.99
C GLN A 283 -16.32 -0.31 -15.65
N THR A 284 -15.57 -0.33 -14.55
CA THR A 284 -16.11 -0.15 -13.19
C THR A 284 -16.15 1.34 -12.81
N PRO A 285 -17.22 1.84 -12.15
CA PRO A 285 -17.26 3.19 -11.61
C PRO A 285 -16.12 3.44 -10.61
N PRO A 286 -15.46 4.61 -10.60
CA PRO A 286 -14.26 4.84 -9.78
C PRO A 286 -14.46 4.62 -8.28
N LEU A 287 -15.60 5.04 -7.74
CA LEU A 287 -15.94 4.82 -6.32
C LEU A 287 -16.13 3.33 -6.00
N ALA A 288 -16.78 2.57 -6.90
CA ALA A 288 -16.94 1.13 -6.75
C ALA A 288 -15.59 0.41 -6.74
N ARG A 289 -14.71 0.79 -7.69
CA ARG A 289 -13.34 0.29 -7.76
C ARG A 289 -12.56 0.60 -6.47
N PHE A 290 -12.70 1.83 -5.95
CA PHE A 290 -12.04 2.27 -4.73
C PHE A 290 -12.46 1.43 -3.53
N LEU A 291 -13.77 1.29 -3.28
CA LEU A 291 -14.30 0.48 -2.17
C LEU A 291 -13.87 -0.99 -2.27
N ALA A 292 -13.82 -1.54 -3.49
CA ALA A 292 -13.43 -2.92 -3.72
C ALA A 292 -11.90 -3.18 -3.59
N GLU A 293 -11.06 -2.14 -3.67
CA GLU A 293 -9.60 -2.29 -3.59
C GLU A 293 -9.02 -1.83 -2.25
N VAL A 294 -9.55 -0.77 -1.64
CA VAL A 294 -8.85 -0.01 -0.58
C VAL A 294 -8.39 -0.89 0.59
N ALA A 295 -9.23 -1.79 1.10
CA ALA A 295 -8.89 -2.65 2.24
C ALA A 295 -7.77 -3.67 1.93
N THR A 296 -7.58 -4.03 0.65
CA THR A 296 -6.54 -4.99 0.21
C THR A 296 -5.42 -4.32 -0.59
N ALA A 297 -5.47 -3.01 -0.74
CA ALA A 297 -4.57 -2.19 -1.55
C ALA A 297 -3.07 -2.35 -1.21
N ARG A 298 -2.78 -2.76 0.02
CA ARG A 298 -1.42 -2.94 0.57
C ARG A 298 -0.98 -4.41 0.61
N CYS A 299 -1.83 -5.34 0.21
CA CYS A 299 -1.45 -6.73 0.00
C CYS A 299 -0.49 -6.87 -1.19
N ALA A 300 0.37 -7.88 -1.17
CA ALA A 300 1.21 -8.24 -2.30
C ALA A 300 0.34 -8.41 -3.55
N ALA A 301 0.78 -7.84 -4.68
CA ALA A 301 -0.03 -7.88 -5.90
C ALA A 301 -0.08 -9.31 -6.45
N TYR A 302 -1.28 -9.90 -6.41
CA TYR A 302 -1.59 -11.15 -7.07
C TYR A 302 -1.98 -10.88 -8.54
N LYS A 303 -1.17 -11.39 -9.46
CA LYS A 303 -1.33 -11.24 -10.91
C LYS A 303 -0.50 -12.31 -11.64
N PRO A 304 -0.67 -12.49 -12.97
CA PRO A 304 0.18 -13.39 -13.75
C PRO A 304 1.67 -13.02 -13.63
N PHE A 305 2.56 -13.98 -13.90
CA PHE A 305 4.00 -13.77 -13.79
C PHE A 305 4.45 -12.56 -14.63
N ASP A 306 5.10 -11.59 -13.98
CA ASP A 306 5.49 -10.33 -14.61
C ASP A 306 6.97 -10.35 -14.99
N PHE A 307 7.22 -10.30 -16.30
CA PHE A 307 8.56 -10.18 -16.87
C PHE A 307 9.27 -8.84 -16.59
N GLY A 308 8.60 -7.90 -15.92
CA GLY A 308 9.24 -6.68 -15.49
C GLY A 308 9.60 -5.78 -16.67
N ALA A 309 10.85 -5.33 -16.71
CA ALA A 309 11.40 -4.61 -17.86
C ALA A 309 11.49 -5.48 -19.12
N ALA A 310 11.68 -6.81 -18.99
CA ALA A 310 11.77 -7.74 -20.10
C ALA A 310 10.44 -7.91 -20.86
N SER A 311 9.31 -7.45 -20.30
CA SER A 311 7.98 -7.58 -20.91
C SER A 311 7.84 -6.95 -22.32
N ARG A 312 8.80 -6.12 -22.75
CA ARG A 312 8.86 -5.47 -24.07
C ARG A 312 9.66 -6.28 -25.12
N LEU A 313 10.33 -7.35 -24.72
CA LEU A 313 11.11 -8.17 -25.65
C LEU A 313 10.20 -8.81 -26.72
N PRO A 314 10.67 -8.94 -27.98
CA PRO A 314 9.92 -9.58 -29.06
C PRO A 314 9.57 -11.04 -28.79
N PHE A 315 10.41 -11.74 -28.03
CA PHE A 315 10.18 -13.09 -27.58
C PHE A 315 10.39 -13.18 -26.07
N LEU A 316 9.50 -13.92 -25.40
CA LEU A 316 9.64 -14.30 -24.01
C LEU A 316 9.45 -15.81 -23.87
N PRO A 317 10.35 -16.50 -23.14
CA PRO A 317 10.24 -17.92 -22.93
C PRO A 317 9.02 -18.25 -22.07
N ARG A 318 8.56 -19.49 -22.17
CA ARG A 318 7.61 -20.06 -21.21
C ARG A 318 8.23 -20.03 -19.81
N VAL A 319 7.45 -19.76 -18.79
CA VAL A 319 7.91 -19.81 -17.40
C VAL A 319 7.27 -21.00 -16.70
N ARG A 320 8.09 -21.93 -16.23
CA ARG A 320 7.65 -23.13 -15.53
C ARG A 320 8.16 -23.13 -14.09
N TYR A 321 7.27 -23.40 -13.15
CA TYR A 321 7.60 -23.71 -11.75
C TYR A 321 7.02 -25.07 -11.43
N ARG A 322 7.87 -26.05 -11.08
CA ARG A 322 7.46 -27.46 -10.90
C ARG A 322 6.72 -27.99 -12.14
N ARG A 323 5.48 -28.46 -11.99
CA ARG A 323 4.62 -28.94 -13.09
C ARG A 323 3.67 -27.87 -13.60
N THR A 324 3.87 -26.61 -13.18
CA THR A 324 2.99 -25.50 -13.55
C THR A 324 3.65 -24.57 -14.56
N ILE A 325 2.99 -24.35 -15.69
CA ILE A 325 3.26 -23.26 -16.63
C ILE A 325 2.61 -22.00 -16.05
N LEU A 326 3.43 -21.10 -15.50
CA LEU A 326 2.98 -19.82 -14.94
C LEU A 326 2.59 -18.82 -16.03
N THR A 327 3.32 -18.86 -17.16
CA THR A 327 2.96 -18.17 -18.40
C THR A 327 3.55 -18.92 -19.59
N GLN A 328 2.77 -19.01 -20.66
CA GLN A 328 3.17 -19.54 -21.95
C GLN A 328 4.27 -18.69 -22.60
N ALA A 329 5.03 -19.29 -23.52
CA ALA A 329 5.92 -18.53 -24.39
C ALA A 329 5.13 -17.51 -25.21
N ARG A 330 5.74 -16.35 -25.47
CA ARG A 330 5.06 -15.21 -26.10
C ARG A 330 5.93 -14.55 -27.16
N TRP A 331 5.35 -14.29 -28.32
CA TRP A 331 5.95 -13.56 -29.43
C TRP A 331 5.16 -12.28 -29.72
N LEU A 332 5.88 -11.19 -29.96
CA LEU A 332 5.31 -9.93 -30.46
C LEU A 332 5.65 -9.81 -31.94
N LEU A 333 4.61 -9.69 -32.76
CA LEU A 333 4.72 -9.44 -34.19
C LEU A 333 4.34 -7.99 -34.47
N PHE A 334 5.26 -7.22 -35.06
CA PHE A 334 5.00 -5.84 -35.47
C PHE A 334 4.75 -5.77 -36.97
N ALA A 335 3.86 -4.87 -37.39
CA ALA A 335 3.60 -4.67 -38.81
C ALA A 335 4.85 -4.18 -39.57
N ASP A 336 5.76 -3.50 -38.88
CA ASP A 336 7.00 -2.97 -39.44
C ASP A 336 8.07 -4.06 -39.66
N ASP A 337 7.88 -5.26 -39.08
CA ASP A 337 8.75 -6.42 -39.32
C ASP A 337 8.42 -7.12 -40.65
N LEU A 338 7.29 -6.80 -41.28
CA LEU A 338 6.77 -7.47 -42.48
C LEU A 338 6.49 -6.49 -43.63
N PRO A 339 6.41 -6.97 -44.88
CA PRO A 339 6.00 -6.15 -46.01
C PRO A 339 4.62 -5.51 -45.79
N GLY A 340 4.49 -4.23 -46.15
CA GLY A 340 3.26 -3.47 -45.88
C GLY A 340 2.01 -3.98 -46.62
N ARG A 341 0.86 -3.40 -46.28
CA ARG A 341 -0.47 -3.81 -46.79
C ARG A 341 -0.60 -3.97 -48.31
N LYS A 342 0.16 -3.20 -49.11
CA LYS A 342 0.12 -3.26 -50.58
C LYS A 342 1.01 -4.35 -51.18
N ALA A 343 1.86 -4.99 -50.39
CA ALA A 343 2.76 -6.03 -50.87
C ALA A 343 1.97 -7.28 -51.31
N PRO A 344 2.41 -7.98 -52.37
CA PRO A 344 1.87 -9.29 -52.75
C PRO A 344 1.87 -10.27 -51.58
N MET A 345 0.91 -11.20 -51.56
CA MET A 345 0.80 -12.19 -50.47
C MET A 345 2.05 -13.09 -50.39
N THR A 346 2.61 -13.49 -51.52
CA THR A 346 3.82 -14.34 -51.58
C THR A 346 5.02 -13.67 -50.90
N GLN A 347 5.28 -12.40 -51.22
CA GLN A 347 6.35 -11.62 -50.59
C GLN A 347 6.15 -11.50 -49.06
N TRP A 348 4.90 -11.33 -48.64
CA TRP A 348 4.55 -11.27 -47.22
C TRP A 348 4.76 -12.63 -46.54
N GLU A 349 4.37 -13.74 -47.18
CA GLU A 349 4.55 -15.10 -46.68
C GLU A 349 6.03 -15.45 -46.53
N ASP A 350 6.88 -15.13 -47.51
CA ASP A 350 8.33 -15.36 -47.44
C ASP A 350 8.96 -14.61 -46.25
N SER A 351 8.59 -13.34 -46.06
CA SER A 351 9.08 -12.53 -44.94
C SER A 351 8.54 -13.03 -43.59
N PHE A 352 7.31 -13.52 -43.58
CA PHE A 352 6.68 -14.09 -42.39
C PHE A 352 7.33 -15.42 -42.00
N ASP A 353 7.64 -16.29 -42.96
CA ASP A 353 8.37 -17.53 -42.72
C ASP A 353 9.80 -17.23 -42.20
N ALA A 354 10.51 -16.25 -42.78
CA ALA A 354 11.80 -15.81 -42.26
C ALA A 354 11.72 -15.25 -40.82
N TRP A 355 10.66 -14.49 -40.50
CA TRP A 355 10.39 -14.01 -39.15
C TRP A 355 10.12 -15.17 -38.18
N ARG A 356 9.31 -16.14 -38.61
CA ARG A 356 8.95 -17.33 -37.84
C ARG A 356 10.19 -18.14 -37.50
N ASP A 357 11.06 -18.36 -38.49
CA ASP A 357 12.28 -19.14 -38.33
C ASP A 357 13.28 -18.43 -37.41
N ARG A 358 13.44 -17.10 -37.56
CA ARG A 358 14.31 -16.28 -36.70
C ARG A 358 13.89 -16.29 -35.23
N LEU A 359 12.59 -16.23 -34.95
CA LEU A 359 12.06 -16.22 -33.58
C LEU A 359 11.58 -17.60 -33.09
N ARG A 360 11.81 -18.66 -33.89
CA ARG A 360 11.46 -20.05 -33.60
C ARG A 360 9.99 -20.22 -33.19
N VAL A 361 9.10 -19.53 -33.89
CA VAL A 361 7.66 -19.55 -33.61
C VAL A 361 7.07 -20.88 -34.12
N PRO A 362 6.33 -21.64 -33.29
CA PRO A 362 5.78 -22.92 -33.70
C PRO A 362 4.68 -22.77 -34.76
N ALA A 363 4.35 -23.86 -35.45
CA ALA A 363 3.29 -23.87 -36.47
C ALA A 363 1.90 -23.58 -35.86
N GLN A 364 1.65 -23.99 -34.63
CA GLN A 364 0.40 -23.74 -33.91
C GLN A 364 0.64 -22.68 -32.84
N VAL A 365 -0.13 -21.60 -32.86
CA VAL A 365 -0.10 -20.53 -31.85
C VAL A 365 -1.50 -20.01 -31.58
N ALA A 366 -1.69 -19.30 -30.48
CA ALA A 366 -2.90 -18.52 -30.25
C ALA A 366 -2.58 -17.03 -30.45
N MET A 367 -3.35 -16.36 -31.30
CA MET A 367 -3.39 -14.90 -31.30
C MET A 367 -4.19 -14.43 -30.09
N VAL A 368 -3.58 -13.60 -29.25
CA VAL A 368 -4.17 -13.13 -28.00
C VAL A 368 -4.48 -11.64 -28.10
N GLU A 369 -5.74 -11.29 -27.88
CA GLU A 369 -6.19 -9.91 -27.75
C GLU A 369 -7.00 -9.77 -26.45
N HIS A 370 -6.42 -9.09 -25.46
CA HIS A 370 -6.97 -9.03 -24.10
C HIS A 370 -7.18 -10.46 -23.55
N ASP A 371 -8.41 -10.82 -23.21
CA ASP A 371 -8.75 -12.15 -22.69
C ASP A 371 -9.18 -13.13 -23.81
N GLN A 372 -9.23 -12.69 -25.06
CA GLN A 372 -9.61 -13.53 -26.19
C GLN A 372 -8.40 -14.26 -26.75
N ARG A 373 -8.58 -15.56 -27.04
CA ARG A 373 -7.58 -16.42 -27.65
C ARG A 373 -8.15 -17.02 -28.92
N LEU A 374 -7.48 -16.79 -30.04
CA LEU A 374 -7.80 -17.41 -31.33
C LEU A 374 -6.67 -18.37 -31.70
N PRO A 375 -6.86 -19.70 -31.55
CA PRO A 375 -5.91 -20.69 -32.05
C PRO A 375 -5.76 -20.57 -33.57
N LEU A 376 -4.53 -20.59 -34.05
CA LEU A 376 -4.14 -20.43 -35.44
C LEU A 376 -3.09 -21.49 -35.80
N ASP A 377 -3.40 -22.24 -36.85
CA ASP A 377 -2.41 -23.00 -37.61
C ASP A 377 -1.72 -22.09 -38.63
N LEU A 378 -0.48 -21.69 -38.37
CA LEU A 378 0.35 -20.87 -39.23
C LEU A 378 0.87 -21.60 -40.48
N SER A 379 0.60 -22.89 -40.66
CA SER A 379 0.78 -23.58 -41.95
C SER A 379 -0.43 -23.40 -42.88
N HIS A 380 -1.60 -23.04 -42.32
CA HIS A 380 -2.84 -22.92 -43.08
C HIS A 380 -2.99 -21.53 -43.74
N PRO A 381 -3.15 -21.44 -45.08
CA PRO A 381 -3.18 -20.16 -45.79
C PRO A 381 -4.27 -19.20 -45.33
N VAL A 382 -5.45 -19.70 -44.94
CA VAL A 382 -6.56 -18.86 -44.46
C VAL A 382 -6.22 -18.22 -43.11
N HIS A 383 -5.54 -18.95 -42.22
CA HIS A 383 -5.14 -18.43 -40.92
C HIS A 383 -4.05 -17.37 -41.06
N ARG A 384 -3.09 -17.56 -41.98
CA ARG A 384 -2.10 -16.52 -42.34
C ARG A 384 -2.78 -15.24 -42.83
N ARG A 385 -3.80 -15.35 -43.70
CA ARG A 385 -4.57 -14.19 -44.18
C ARG A 385 -5.34 -13.50 -43.05
N ALA A 386 -5.96 -14.26 -42.15
CA ALA A 386 -6.63 -13.71 -40.98
C ALA A 386 -5.64 -12.97 -40.08
N LEU A 387 -4.48 -13.56 -39.80
CA LEU A 387 -3.41 -12.95 -39.02
C LEU A 387 -2.92 -11.64 -39.67
N ARG A 388 -2.64 -11.65 -40.98
CA ARG A 388 -2.24 -10.44 -41.73
C ARG A 388 -3.28 -9.34 -41.63
N ALA A 389 -4.56 -9.66 -41.80
CA ALA A 389 -5.65 -8.67 -41.70
C ALA A 389 -5.74 -8.03 -40.31
N HIS A 390 -5.56 -8.82 -39.25
CA HIS A 390 -5.51 -8.30 -37.88
C HIS A 390 -4.26 -7.46 -37.64
N LEU A 391 -3.09 -7.88 -38.15
CA LEU A 391 -1.85 -7.13 -38.03
C LEU A 391 -1.92 -5.77 -38.73
N ASP A 392 -2.50 -5.71 -39.93
CA ASP A 392 -2.68 -4.47 -40.68
C ASP A 392 -3.56 -3.46 -39.92
N HIS A 393 -4.53 -3.94 -39.14
CA HIS A 393 -5.43 -3.11 -38.33
C HIS A 393 -4.79 -2.70 -37.00
N LEU A 394 -4.22 -3.65 -36.25
CA LEU A 394 -3.74 -3.44 -34.88
C LEU A 394 -2.27 -3.00 -34.81
N ARG A 395 -1.51 -3.16 -35.90
CA ARG A 395 -0.06 -2.87 -36.03
C ARG A 395 0.88 -3.68 -35.13
N ARG A 396 0.34 -4.34 -34.11
CA ARG A 396 1.05 -5.24 -33.20
C ARG A 396 0.12 -6.39 -32.80
N LEU A 397 0.62 -7.62 -32.90
CA LEU A 397 -0.06 -8.81 -32.41
C LEU A 397 0.77 -9.48 -31.32
N GLU A 398 0.07 -10.07 -30.34
CA GLU A 398 0.66 -10.97 -29.36
C GLU A 398 0.27 -12.41 -29.74
N LEU A 399 1.27 -13.26 -29.97
CA LEU A 399 1.09 -14.68 -30.21
C LEU A 399 1.58 -15.44 -28.98
N ARG A 400 0.86 -16.48 -28.57
CA ARG A 400 1.23 -17.35 -27.45
C ARG A 400 1.27 -18.81 -27.88
N GLU A 401 2.09 -19.57 -27.17
CA GLU A 401 2.13 -21.03 -27.27
C GLU A 401 0.75 -21.63 -26.97
N VAL A 402 0.37 -22.67 -27.71
CA VAL A 402 -0.82 -23.48 -27.46
C VAL A 402 -0.43 -24.85 -26.91
N ALA A 403 -1.37 -25.50 -26.23
CA ALA A 403 -1.16 -26.84 -25.71
C ALA A 403 -1.01 -27.87 -26.84
N ASP A 404 -0.31 -28.97 -26.56
CA ASP A 404 -0.16 -30.10 -27.47
C ASP A 404 -1.51 -30.77 -27.78
N ALA A 405 -1.60 -31.48 -28.91
CA ALA A 405 -2.85 -32.06 -29.40
C ALA A 405 -3.52 -33.05 -28.41
N ASP A 406 -2.71 -33.77 -27.62
CA ASP A 406 -3.19 -34.72 -26.61
C ASP A 406 -3.31 -34.11 -25.20
N ALA A 407 -2.97 -32.83 -25.02
CA ALA A 407 -2.99 -32.16 -23.72
C ALA A 407 -4.38 -32.23 -23.05
N HIS A 408 -5.44 -32.23 -23.83
CA HIS A 408 -6.82 -32.31 -23.32
C HIS A 408 -7.38 -33.74 -23.26
N GLY A 409 -6.55 -34.78 -23.47
CA GLY A 409 -7.00 -36.17 -23.60
C GLY A 409 -7.76 -36.73 -22.39
N TRP A 410 -7.51 -36.22 -21.18
CA TRP A 410 -8.23 -36.66 -19.98
C TRP A 410 -9.73 -36.34 -19.98
N ILE A 411 -10.16 -35.27 -20.66
CA ILE A 411 -11.58 -34.86 -20.79
C ILE A 411 -12.05 -34.77 -22.25
N GLY A 412 -11.13 -34.92 -23.21
CA GLY A 412 -11.37 -34.88 -24.64
C GLY A 412 -11.75 -33.50 -25.19
N ARG A 413 -11.60 -32.43 -24.40
CA ARG A 413 -11.97 -31.05 -24.79
C ARG A 413 -11.20 -29.98 -24.01
N ALA A 414 -11.10 -28.79 -24.58
CA ALA A 414 -10.64 -27.60 -23.86
C ALA A 414 -11.58 -27.31 -22.68
N HIS A 415 -11.01 -26.89 -21.56
CA HIS A 415 -11.72 -26.63 -20.31
C HIS A 415 -10.93 -25.60 -19.50
N GLU A 416 -11.58 -24.92 -18.57
CA GLU A 416 -10.90 -24.07 -17.60
C GLU A 416 -11.49 -24.37 -16.22
N ILE A 417 -10.64 -24.59 -15.24
CA ILE A 417 -11.02 -24.84 -13.86
C ILE A 417 -10.74 -23.58 -13.08
N TRP A 418 -11.77 -23.09 -12.40
CA TRP A 418 -11.66 -22.01 -11.45
C TRP A 418 -11.57 -22.56 -10.02
N LEU A 419 -10.60 -22.07 -9.26
CA LEU A 419 -10.38 -22.47 -7.87
C LEU A 419 -10.32 -21.23 -6.97
N SER A 420 -11.17 -21.20 -5.96
CA SER A 420 -11.06 -20.24 -4.85
C SER A 420 -10.12 -20.76 -3.79
N LEU A 421 -9.13 -19.95 -3.43
CA LEU A 421 -8.17 -20.24 -2.36
C LEU A 421 -8.36 -19.25 -1.22
N GLY A 422 -8.48 -19.77 0.00
CA GLY A 422 -8.50 -19.01 1.24
C GLY A 422 -7.22 -19.24 2.03
N ARG A 423 -6.86 -18.30 2.91
CA ARG A 423 -5.79 -18.54 3.88
C ARG A 423 -6.26 -19.63 4.87
N PRO A 424 -5.41 -20.61 5.20
CA PRO A 424 -5.63 -21.40 6.42
C PRO A 424 -5.71 -20.39 7.56
N GLN A 425 -6.81 -20.41 8.31
CA GLN A 425 -7.07 -19.48 9.41
C GLN A 425 -5.82 -19.42 10.31
N PRO A 426 -5.20 -18.25 10.54
CA PRO A 426 -4.26 -18.17 11.65
C PRO A 426 -5.07 -18.46 12.91
N GLY A 427 -4.69 -19.53 13.63
CA GLY A 427 -5.36 -19.91 14.86
C GLY A 427 -5.50 -18.71 15.80
N THR A 428 -6.71 -18.53 16.34
CA THR A 428 -6.96 -17.68 17.52
C THR A 428 -6.38 -16.27 17.49
N ALA A 429 -6.47 -15.55 16.37
CA ALA A 429 -6.40 -14.10 16.43
C ALA A 429 -7.75 -13.59 16.97
N ASP A 430 -7.75 -12.88 18.08
CA ASP A 430 -8.96 -12.21 18.59
C ASP A 430 -9.63 -11.43 17.46
N PRO A 431 -10.99 -11.43 17.41
CA PRO A 431 -11.69 -10.62 16.43
C PRO A 431 -11.19 -9.17 16.56
N PRO A 432 -10.97 -8.46 15.44
CA PRO A 432 -10.49 -7.10 15.49
C PRO A 432 -11.44 -6.29 16.38
N ARG A 433 -10.89 -5.67 17.44
CA ARG A 433 -11.69 -4.84 18.33
C ARG A 433 -12.41 -3.78 17.49
N PRO A 434 -13.71 -3.56 17.72
CA PRO A 434 -14.42 -2.46 17.08
C PRO A 434 -13.67 -1.16 17.36
N TYR A 435 -13.63 -0.29 16.35
CA TYR A 435 -13.27 1.09 16.61
C TYR A 435 -14.34 1.68 17.53
N ALA A 436 -13.99 2.65 18.38
CA ALA A 436 -15.01 3.42 19.08
C ALA A 436 -15.99 3.96 18.03
N ALA A 437 -17.30 3.87 18.27
CA ALA A 437 -18.26 4.52 17.39
C ALA A 437 -17.99 6.03 17.46
N VAL A 438 -17.72 6.65 16.31
CA VAL A 438 -17.33 8.06 16.25
C VAL A 438 -18.39 8.80 15.44
N THR A 439 -18.92 9.88 15.99
CA THR A 439 -19.66 10.88 15.21
C THR A 439 -18.65 11.54 14.27
N PRO A 440 -18.89 11.62 12.94
CA PRO A 440 -17.91 12.16 12.01
C PRO A 440 -17.44 13.54 12.49
N ALA A 441 -16.19 13.61 12.95
CA ALA A 441 -15.60 14.88 13.35
C ALA A 441 -15.40 15.72 12.09
N VAL A 442 -15.86 16.97 12.11
CA VAL A 442 -15.54 17.92 11.05
C VAL A 442 -14.01 18.01 10.99
N ILE A 443 -13.44 17.73 9.82
CA ILE A 443 -12.00 17.86 9.61
C ILE A 443 -11.67 19.35 9.66
N GLU A 444 -11.29 19.83 10.83
CA GLU A 444 -10.94 21.22 11.04
C GLU A 444 -9.60 21.50 10.36
N ARG A 445 -9.65 22.29 9.28
CA ARG A 445 -8.48 22.69 8.52
C ARG A 445 -8.28 24.18 8.67
N CYS A 446 -7.13 24.57 9.23
CA CYS A 446 -6.76 25.96 9.36
C CYS A 446 -6.10 26.41 8.04
N LEU A 447 -6.85 27.13 7.20
CA LEU A 447 -6.31 27.76 5.99
C LEU A 447 -5.45 28.98 6.36
N PRO A 448 -4.41 29.31 5.58
CA PRO A 448 -3.64 30.52 5.83
C PRO A 448 -4.49 31.78 5.56
N GLY A 449 -4.14 32.87 6.26
CA GLY A 449 -4.76 34.19 6.12
C GLY A 449 -5.64 34.62 7.30
N ALA A 450 -6.10 33.68 8.13
CA ALA A 450 -6.94 33.97 9.30
C ALA A 450 -6.82 32.86 10.35
N GLY A 451 -7.42 33.09 11.53
CA GLY A 451 -7.48 32.11 12.62
C GLY A 451 -6.32 32.24 13.61
N ASP A 452 -6.16 31.20 14.41
CA ASP A 452 -5.22 31.13 15.53
C ASP A 452 -3.99 30.28 15.20
N VAL A 453 -3.90 29.61 14.06
CA VAL A 453 -2.71 28.81 13.70
C VAL A 453 -2.01 29.36 12.47
N LEU A 454 -0.73 29.72 12.62
CA LEU A 454 0.17 30.09 11.54
C LEU A 454 1.20 28.97 11.31
N HIS A 455 1.07 28.25 10.20
CA HIS A 455 1.98 27.18 9.79
C HIS A 455 2.87 27.64 8.64
N VAL A 456 4.18 27.49 8.82
CA VAL A 456 5.23 28.03 7.95
C VAL A 456 6.15 26.89 7.53
N GLN A 457 6.30 26.68 6.24
CA GLN A 457 7.29 25.77 5.67
C GLN A 457 8.53 26.58 5.28
N VAL A 458 9.66 26.29 5.92
CA VAL A 458 10.94 26.95 5.67
C VAL A 458 11.78 26.06 4.77
N HIS A 459 11.99 26.50 3.54
CA HIS A 459 12.80 25.77 2.56
C HIS A 459 14.27 26.16 2.74
N ALA A 460 15.03 25.27 3.36
CA ALA A 460 16.44 25.45 3.66
C ALA A 460 17.19 24.12 3.54
N HIS A 461 18.51 24.17 3.43
CA HIS A 461 19.31 22.95 3.41
C HIS A 461 19.23 22.24 4.78
N PRO A 462 19.00 20.91 4.86
CA PRO A 462 18.77 20.21 6.14
C PRO A 462 19.88 20.36 7.19
N ARG A 463 21.13 20.52 6.74
CA ARG A 463 22.28 20.80 7.63
C ARG A 463 22.24 22.18 8.30
N ARG A 464 21.37 23.08 7.85
CA ARG A 464 21.19 24.45 8.40
C ARG A 464 20.01 24.54 9.35
N TYR A 465 19.22 23.47 9.52
CA TYR A 465 18.06 23.52 10.41
C TYR A 465 18.44 23.78 11.86
N ASP A 466 19.51 23.16 12.35
CA ASP A 466 19.98 23.38 13.73
C ASP A 466 20.38 24.84 13.94
N GLU A 467 21.16 25.42 13.02
CA GLU A 467 21.52 26.84 13.02
C GLU A 467 20.30 27.79 12.96
N ILE A 468 19.32 27.50 12.09
CA ILE A 468 18.08 28.28 12.01
C ILE A 468 17.30 28.22 13.33
N LEU A 469 17.19 27.03 13.93
CA LEU A 469 16.46 26.81 15.18
C LEU A 469 17.20 27.42 16.38
N SER A 470 18.52 27.24 16.49
CA SER A 470 19.30 27.66 17.65
C SER A 470 19.64 29.15 17.64
N GLN A 471 19.89 29.74 16.47
CA GLN A 471 20.40 31.12 16.34
C GLN A 471 19.34 32.12 15.83
N HIS A 472 18.39 31.69 15.01
CA HIS A 472 17.45 32.60 14.32
C HIS A 472 16.01 32.53 14.80
N LEU A 473 15.52 31.38 15.24
CA LEU A 473 14.18 31.26 15.83
C LEU A 473 14.00 32.14 17.09
N PRO A 474 14.98 32.26 18.02
CA PRO A 474 14.84 33.16 19.16
C PRO A 474 14.52 34.60 18.75
N HIS A 475 15.11 35.09 17.64
CA HIS A 475 14.84 36.43 17.12
C HIS A 475 13.37 36.57 16.68
N LEU A 476 12.82 35.60 15.94
CA LEU A 476 11.39 35.57 15.60
C LEU A 476 10.52 35.63 16.87
N LEU A 477 10.82 34.80 17.87
CA LEU A 477 10.06 34.74 19.11
C LEU A 477 10.13 36.07 19.90
N THR A 478 11.23 36.80 19.83
CA THR A 478 11.36 38.11 20.49
C THR A 478 10.46 39.20 19.89
N LEU A 479 10.10 39.09 18.61
CA LEU A 479 9.17 40.03 17.95
C LEU A 479 7.76 39.99 18.56
N PHE A 480 7.40 38.92 19.25
CA PHE A 480 6.11 38.79 19.94
C PHE A 480 6.10 39.39 21.36
N GLY A 481 7.23 39.93 21.84
CA GLY A 481 7.34 40.55 23.16
C GLY A 481 7.00 39.58 24.30
N ASP A 482 6.22 40.06 25.26
CA ASP A 482 5.75 39.28 26.42
C ASP A 482 4.68 38.24 26.06
N HIS A 483 4.08 38.34 24.87
CA HIS A 483 2.99 37.49 24.41
C HIS A 483 3.46 36.47 23.38
N ARG A 484 4.41 35.63 23.78
CA ARG A 484 4.98 34.61 22.89
C ARG A 484 3.93 33.56 22.49
N PRO A 485 3.82 33.22 21.20
CA PRO A 485 2.94 32.14 20.76
C PRO A 485 3.45 30.79 21.27
N VAL A 486 2.54 29.84 21.44
CA VAL A 486 2.93 28.43 21.60
C VAL A 486 3.45 27.97 20.25
N TRP A 487 4.64 27.38 20.22
CA TRP A 487 5.29 27.04 18.97
C TRP A 487 5.86 25.63 19.00
N TRP A 488 5.88 24.98 17.86
CA TRP A 488 6.57 23.71 17.67
C TRP A 488 7.11 23.62 16.25
N PHE A 489 8.09 22.73 16.07
CA PHE A 489 8.63 22.45 14.75
C PHE A 489 8.65 20.96 14.45
N THR A 490 8.78 20.64 13.16
CA THR A 490 9.12 19.30 12.68
C THR A 490 9.96 19.41 11.42
N ARG A 491 10.84 18.43 11.19
CA ARG A 491 11.67 18.38 9.98
C ARG A 491 11.03 17.43 9.00
N HIS A 492 10.77 17.89 7.78
CA HIS A 492 10.06 17.09 6.78
C HIS A 492 11.01 16.63 5.66
N ARG A 493 11.01 15.31 5.41
CA ARG A 493 11.77 14.68 4.32
C ARG A 493 11.00 13.48 3.77
N GLN A 494 10.73 13.47 2.47
CA GLN A 494 10.03 12.36 1.82
C GLN A 494 11.01 11.26 1.41
N MET A 495 11.22 10.23 2.26
CA MET A 495 12.14 9.12 1.96
C MET A 495 11.88 8.43 0.61
N ALA A 496 10.61 8.33 0.22
CA ALA A 496 10.22 7.65 -1.01
C ALA A 496 10.29 8.53 -2.28
N ARG A 497 10.57 9.83 -2.11
CA ARG A 497 10.85 10.78 -3.18
C ARG A 497 12.08 11.58 -2.79
N PRO A 498 13.29 11.01 -2.94
CA PRO A 498 14.54 11.68 -2.57
C PRO A 498 14.75 13.01 -3.33
N ASP A 499 14.10 13.16 -4.47
CA ASP A 499 14.02 14.35 -5.31
C ASP A 499 13.06 15.43 -4.80
N ALA A 500 12.17 15.12 -3.85
CA ALA A 500 11.26 16.09 -3.29
C ALA A 500 11.96 17.03 -2.30
N ASP A 501 11.56 18.31 -2.34
CA ASP A 501 12.08 19.33 -1.44
C ASP A 501 11.89 18.95 0.04
N GLN A 502 12.94 19.22 0.81
CA GLN A 502 12.92 19.15 2.27
C GLN A 502 12.57 20.53 2.81
N HIS A 503 11.87 20.54 3.95
CA HIS A 503 11.54 21.78 4.63
C HIS A 503 11.48 21.57 6.14
N LEU A 504 11.65 22.66 6.87
CA LEU A 504 11.38 22.75 8.29
C LEU A 504 9.99 23.36 8.47
N ASP A 505 9.07 22.61 9.06
CA ASP A 505 7.76 23.12 9.43
C ASP A 505 7.86 23.80 10.79
N LEU A 506 7.43 25.06 10.87
CA LEU A 506 7.25 25.82 12.09
C LEU A 506 5.77 26.16 12.23
N THR A 507 5.17 25.79 13.36
CA THR A 507 3.78 26.14 13.66
C THR A 507 3.74 27.07 14.87
N LEU A 508 2.99 28.16 14.75
CA LEU A 508 2.73 29.12 15.81
C LEU A 508 1.23 29.12 16.11
N HIS A 509 0.87 28.79 17.34
CA HIS A 509 -0.48 28.95 17.88
C HIS A 509 -0.57 30.33 18.55
N LEU A 510 -1.43 31.14 17.96
CA LEU A 510 -1.56 32.58 18.13
C LEU A 510 -2.76 32.88 19.02
N ARG A 511 -2.80 34.11 19.56
CA ARG A 511 -4.03 34.63 20.14
C ARG A 511 -5.02 34.99 19.03
N PRO A 512 -6.33 34.97 19.31
CA PRO A 512 -7.34 35.47 18.37
C PRO A 512 -6.95 36.85 17.82
N ASP A 513 -7.26 37.08 16.54
CA ASP A 513 -7.04 38.34 15.82
C ASP A 513 -5.57 38.81 15.68
N THR A 514 -4.58 37.97 15.97
CA THR A 514 -3.14 38.32 15.83
C THR A 514 -2.45 37.78 14.58
N TYR A 515 -3.18 37.09 13.69
CA TYR A 515 -2.63 36.44 12.50
C TYR A 515 -1.85 37.41 11.60
N GLY A 516 -2.42 38.59 11.31
CA GLY A 516 -1.80 39.57 10.41
C GLY A 516 -0.43 40.05 10.90
N THR A 517 -0.33 40.40 12.18
CA THR A 517 0.93 40.80 12.82
C THR A 517 1.94 39.65 12.86
N ALA A 518 1.49 38.44 13.19
CA ALA A 518 2.35 37.25 13.20
C ALA A 518 2.92 36.94 11.81
N ALA A 519 2.10 37.07 10.76
CA ALA A 519 2.54 36.89 9.38
C ALA A 519 3.58 37.94 8.96
N GLN A 520 3.45 39.20 9.41
CA GLN A 520 4.47 40.23 9.19
C GLN A 520 5.81 39.90 9.88
N HIS A 521 5.77 39.42 11.12
CA HIS A 521 6.96 38.98 11.84
C HIS A 521 7.66 37.81 11.12
N VAL A 522 6.88 36.81 10.69
CA VAL A 522 7.39 35.65 9.93
C VAL A 522 7.98 36.09 8.59
N HIS A 523 7.35 37.04 7.89
CA HIS A 523 7.89 37.62 6.65
C HIS A 523 9.25 38.27 6.88
N ALA A 524 9.36 39.16 7.87
CA ALA A 524 10.61 39.84 8.20
C ALA A 524 11.72 38.84 8.58
N TRP A 525 11.38 37.82 9.37
CA TRP A 525 12.29 36.73 9.73
C TRP A 525 12.74 35.91 8.51
N GLY A 526 11.81 35.52 7.63
CA GLY A 526 12.11 34.79 6.40
C GLY A 526 13.01 35.58 5.45
N SER A 527 12.75 36.88 5.27
CA SER A 527 13.61 37.76 4.46
C SER A 527 15.03 37.88 5.04
N ARG A 528 15.17 37.88 6.37
CA ARG A 528 16.49 37.85 7.03
C ARG A 528 17.22 36.55 6.75
N LEU A 529 16.55 35.40 6.88
CA LEU A 529 17.15 34.09 6.56
C LEU A 529 17.59 34.00 5.09
N HIS A 530 16.80 34.55 4.17
CA HIS A 530 17.16 34.61 2.76
C HIS A 530 18.40 35.48 2.51
N THR A 531 18.46 36.66 3.13
CA THR A 531 19.61 37.58 3.03
C THR A 531 20.90 36.95 3.57
N LEU A 532 20.79 36.11 4.60
CA LEU A 532 21.91 35.36 5.17
C LEU A 532 22.28 34.09 4.36
N GLY A 533 21.56 33.77 3.29
CA GLY A 533 21.78 32.56 2.50
C GLY A 533 21.38 31.25 3.21
N LEU A 534 20.54 31.34 4.25
CA LEU A 534 20.14 30.19 5.07
C LEU A 534 18.86 29.50 4.57
N ALA A 535 17.95 30.25 3.94
CA ALA A 535 16.71 29.73 3.37
C ALA A 535 16.47 30.26 1.95
N SER A 536 15.99 29.40 1.06
CA SER A 536 15.56 29.81 -0.28
C SER A 536 14.23 30.56 -0.25
N GLY A 537 13.36 30.25 0.72
CA GLY A 537 12.08 30.93 0.93
C GLY A 537 11.22 30.30 2.02
N ILE A 538 10.05 30.89 2.23
CA ILE A 538 9.03 30.40 3.15
C ILE A 538 7.69 30.25 2.44
N VAL A 539 6.87 29.29 2.87
CA VAL A 539 5.49 29.10 2.40
C VAL A 539 4.56 29.10 3.61
N LEU A 540 3.51 29.93 3.57
CA LEU A 540 2.41 29.83 4.53
C LEU A 540 1.47 28.72 4.09
N ALA A 541 1.44 27.64 4.85
CA ALA A 541 0.74 26.41 4.51
C ALA A 541 -0.48 26.20 5.43
N PRO A 542 -1.48 25.43 4.97
CA PRO A 542 -2.61 25.07 5.81
C PRO A 542 -2.18 24.06 6.88
N TYR A 543 -2.65 24.25 8.11
CA TYR A 543 -2.47 23.29 9.19
C TYR A 543 -3.67 22.36 9.30
N GLN A 544 -3.42 21.07 9.52
CA GLN A 544 -4.46 20.08 9.77
C GLN A 544 -4.05 19.21 10.97
N PRO A 545 -4.79 19.26 12.09
CA PRO A 545 -4.54 18.40 13.25
C PRO A 545 -4.69 16.91 12.89
N GLN A 546 -3.76 16.08 13.37
CA GLN A 546 -3.79 14.62 13.16
C GLN A 546 -4.60 13.93 14.26
N THR A 547 -5.90 14.22 14.35
CA THR A 547 -6.78 13.73 15.45
C THR A 547 -6.83 12.21 15.55
N GLY A 548 -6.76 11.49 14.42
CA GLY A 548 -6.67 10.02 14.44
C GLY A 548 -5.45 9.48 15.19
N ARG A 549 -4.36 10.25 15.16
CA ARG A 549 -3.08 9.88 15.78
C ARG A 549 -2.92 10.43 17.18
N PHE A 550 -3.52 11.56 17.55
CA PHE A 550 -3.30 12.19 18.85
C PHE A 550 -4.56 12.34 19.72
N GLY A 551 -5.72 11.92 19.24
CA GLY A 551 -7.02 12.14 19.90
C GLY A 551 -7.70 13.42 19.40
N GLY A 552 -8.98 13.56 19.70
CA GLY A 552 -9.79 14.72 19.32
C GLY A 552 -9.90 15.77 20.43
N GLY A 553 -10.49 16.94 20.12
CA GLY A 553 -10.85 17.97 21.11
C GLY A 553 -9.76 18.28 22.14
N ALA A 554 -10.09 18.12 23.43
CA ALA A 554 -9.16 18.40 24.55
C ALA A 554 -7.87 17.57 24.50
N ALA A 555 -7.90 16.34 23.97
CA ALA A 555 -6.70 15.53 23.80
C ALA A 555 -5.77 16.13 22.74
N MET A 556 -6.33 16.67 21.64
CA MET A 556 -5.54 17.36 20.62
C MET A 556 -4.91 18.66 21.14
N ASP A 557 -5.64 19.44 21.93
CA ASP A 557 -5.12 20.66 22.56
C ASP A 557 -3.97 20.34 23.52
N ALA A 558 -4.11 19.29 24.33
CA ALA A 558 -3.04 18.81 25.18
C ALA A 558 -1.85 18.27 24.37
N ALA A 559 -2.08 17.61 23.23
CA ALA A 559 -1.03 17.17 22.32
C ALA A 559 -0.23 18.35 21.73
N HIS A 560 -0.88 19.47 21.38
CA HIS A 560 -0.18 20.69 20.94
C HIS A 560 0.77 21.23 22.02
N ARG A 561 0.36 21.19 23.29
CA ARG A 561 1.25 21.54 24.42
C ARG A 561 2.44 20.60 24.52
N VAL A 562 2.23 19.30 24.33
CA VAL A 562 3.33 18.31 24.26
C VAL A 562 4.27 18.60 23.08
N PHE A 563 3.75 18.96 21.90
CA PHE A 563 4.59 19.30 20.75
C PHE A 563 5.46 20.52 21.00
N ALA A 564 4.90 21.53 21.68
CA ALA A 564 5.64 22.73 22.05
C ALA A 564 6.72 22.45 23.08
N ALA A 565 6.38 21.75 24.17
CA ALA A 565 7.33 21.38 25.20
C ALA A 565 8.44 20.46 24.66
N ASP A 566 8.11 19.52 23.77
CA ASP A 566 9.09 18.65 23.12
C ASP A 566 9.98 19.39 22.12
N SER A 567 9.45 20.41 21.43
CA SER A 567 10.25 21.28 20.56
C SER A 567 11.24 22.13 21.37
N ALA A 568 10.81 22.66 22.52
CA ALA A 568 11.70 23.36 23.45
C ALA A 568 12.79 22.43 24.00
N ALA A 569 12.43 21.20 24.39
CA ALA A 569 13.40 20.20 24.86
C ALA A 569 14.42 19.81 23.77
N ALA A 570 13.97 19.58 22.54
CA ALA A 570 14.87 19.30 21.41
C ALA A 570 15.79 20.49 21.10
N LEU A 571 15.26 21.72 21.15
CA LEU A 571 16.07 22.92 20.93
C LEU A 571 17.14 23.11 22.02
N ALA A 572 16.80 22.92 23.29
CA ALA A 572 17.74 23.01 24.40
C ALA A 572 18.85 21.95 24.27
N GLN A 573 18.52 20.74 23.80
CA GLN A 573 19.51 19.67 23.54
C GLN A 573 20.46 20.01 22.41
N ILE A 574 19.94 20.56 21.30
CA ILE A 574 20.77 21.02 20.17
C ILE A 574 21.76 22.08 20.67
N GLN A 575 21.26 23.09 21.39
CA GLN A 575 22.11 24.16 21.95
C GLN A 575 23.15 23.64 22.94
N LEU A 576 22.80 22.66 23.79
CA LEU A 576 23.75 22.06 24.73
C LEU A 576 24.84 21.28 24.00
N ALA A 577 24.47 20.50 22.99
CA ALA A 577 25.41 19.72 22.19
C ALA A 577 26.36 20.64 21.40
N GLU A 578 25.86 21.72 20.82
CA GLU A 578 26.65 22.74 20.11
C GLU A 578 27.66 23.46 21.03
N ARG A 579 27.34 23.63 22.32
CA ARG A 579 28.17 24.39 23.26
C ARG A 579 29.24 23.57 23.98
N THR A 580 28.93 22.32 24.32
CA THR A 580 29.76 21.53 25.24
C THR A 580 30.50 20.39 24.57
N GLU A 581 29.94 19.79 23.51
CA GLU A 581 30.45 18.57 22.86
C GLU A 581 30.70 17.37 23.82
N ILE A 582 30.20 17.42 25.06
CA ILE A 582 30.42 16.40 26.09
C ILE A 582 29.61 15.13 25.78
N PHE A 583 28.33 15.32 25.45
CA PHE A 583 27.42 14.24 25.10
C PHE A 583 27.11 14.27 23.61
N ALA A 584 27.15 13.11 22.97
CA ALA A 584 26.72 12.99 21.59
C ALA A 584 25.23 13.36 21.48
N PRO A 585 24.82 14.12 20.44
CA PRO A 585 23.40 14.47 20.23
C PRO A 585 22.48 13.24 20.27
N GLN A 586 22.97 12.13 19.70
CA GLN A 586 22.28 10.85 19.66
C GLN A 586 22.00 10.27 21.05
N ALA A 587 22.93 10.42 22.01
CA ALA A 587 22.77 9.94 23.38
C ALA A 587 21.80 10.83 24.17
N LEU A 588 21.89 12.15 24.02
CA LEU A 588 20.94 13.11 24.60
C LEU A 588 19.50 12.85 24.12
N ALA A 589 19.32 12.68 22.81
CA ALA A 589 18.01 12.37 22.22
C ALA A 589 17.46 11.02 22.71
N ALA A 590 18.32 10.00 22.92
CA ALA A 590 17.90 8.71 23.46
C ALA A 590 17.50 8.81 24.95
N ALA A 591 18.25 9.51 25.78
CA ALA A 591 17.88 9.75 27.19
C ALA A 591 16.56 10.53 27.29
N SER A 592 16.41 11.55 26.46
CA SER A 592 15.19 12.34 26.34
C SER A 592 13.98 11.51 25.87
N ALA A 593 14.17 10.62 24.89
CA ALA A 593 13.16 9.69 24.41
C ALA A 593 12.68 8.73 25.51
N LEU A 594 13.61 8.22 26.33
CA LEU A 594 13.26 7.41 27.50
C LEU A 594 12.44 8.22 28.51
N ASN A 595 12.91 9.42 28.88
CA ASN A 595 12.20 10.33 29.78
C ASN A 595 10.76 10.63 29.30
N LEU A 596 10.59 10.88 28.00
CA LEU A 596 9.28 11.10 27.38
C LEU A 596 8.31 9.94 27.65
N VAL A 597 8.74 8.70 27.40
CA VAL A 597 7.84 7.53 27.57
C VAL A 597 7.58 7.23 29.04
N THR A 598 8.57 7.46 29.91
CA THR A 598 8.41 7.33 31.37
C THR A 598 7.31 8.25 31.91
N HIS A 599 7.23 9.49 31.44
CA HIS A 599 6.18 10.43 31.88
C HIS A 599 4.85 10.27 31.16
N LEU A 600 4.84 9.65 29.97
CA LEU A 600 3.60 9.28 29.27
C LEU A 600 2.91 8.07 29.92
N ALA A 601 3.68 7.12 30.45
CA ALA A 601 3.13 5.93 31.09
C ALA A 601 2.51 6.25 32.47
N PRO A 602 1.62 5.38 32.99
CA PRO A 602 1.15 5.47 34.38
C PRO A 602 2.26 5.25 35.41
N SER A 603 3.26 4.42 35.09
CA SER A 603 4.44 4.19 35.94
C SER A 603 5.70 3.89 35.11
N THR A 604 6.88 4.08 35.71
CA THR A 604 8.17 3.74 35.10
C THR A 604 8.25 2.26 34.72
N ALA A 605 7.74 1.37 35.56
CA ALA A 605 7.75 -0.07 35.29
C ALA A 605 6.92 -0.44 34.04
N GLU A 606 5.78 0.22 33.84
CA GLU A 606 4.96 0.03 32.64
C GLU A 606 5.61 0.65 31.39
N ALA A 607 6.24 1.82 31.52
CA ALA A 607 7.02 2.42 30.43
C ALA A 607 8.12 1.46 29.95
N GLU A 608 8.93 0.95 30.87
CA GLU A 608 10.03 0.03 30.54
C GLU A 608 9.50 -1.29 29.98
N LYS A 609 8.37 -1.81 30.50
CA LYS A 609 7.72 -2.98 29.93
C LYS A 609 7.31 -2.75 28.49
N TRP A 610 6.61 -1.65 28.24
CA TRP A 610 6.15 -1.28 26.92
C TRP A 610 7.32 -1.11 25.95
N LEU A 611 8.40 -0.41 26.35
CA LEU A 611 9.58 -0.19 25.52
C LEU A 611 10.26 -1.51 25.11
N VAL A 612 10.37 -2.47 26.03
CA VAL A 612 10.99 -3.78 25.73
C VAL A 612 10.16 -4.61 24.76
N GLU A 613 8.85 -4.58 24.92
CA GLU A 613 7.88 -5.36 24.12
C GLU A 613 7.64 -4.75 22.74
N HIS A 614 7.65 -3.41 22.64
CA HIS A 614 7.20 -2.72 21.43
C HIS A 614 8.32 -2.10 20.60
N LEU A 615 9.54 -1.91 21.13
CA LEU A 615 10.67 -1.44 20.34
C LEU A 615 11.44 -2.61 19.71
N PRO A 616 11.98 -2.43 18.49
CA PRO A 616 12.70 -3.48 17.81
C PRO A 616 13.96 -3.86 18.59
N GLN A 617 14.23 -5.16 18.73
CA GLN A 617 15.47 -5.66 19.33
C GLN A 617 16.70 -5.23 18.51
N GLY A 618 16.59 -5.32 17.18
CA GLY A 618 17.65 -5.00 16.22
C GLY A 618 18.84 -5.98 16.26
N THR A 619 19.50 -6.18 15.14
CA THR A 619 20.72 -7.01 15.03
C THR A 619 21.98 -6.13 14.98
N GLY A 620 23.13 -6.68 15.40
CA GLY A 620 24.44 -5.98 15.36
C GLY A 620 24.84 -5.30 16.66
N ARG A 621 26.09 -4.84 16.74
CA ARG A 621 26.67 -4.22 17.96
C ARG A 621 26.29 -2.73 18.03
N LEU A 622 25.75 -2.30 19.17
CA LEU A 622 25.56 -0.87 19.47
C LEU A 622 26.92 -0.23 19.79
N ASP A 623 27.06 1.05 19.43
CA ASP A 623 28.22 1.84 19.79
C ASP A 623 28.37 1.90 21.32
N ARG A 624 29.58 1.58 21.80
CA ARG A 624 29.83 1.50 23.25
C ARG A 624 29.86 2.88 23.91
N GLY A 625 30.36 3.90 23.20
CA GLY A 625 30.41 5.28 23.71
C GLY A 625 29.02 5.86 23.87
N LEU A 626 28.16 5.72 22.85
CA LEU A 626 26.77 6.16 22.91
C LEU A 626 25.99 5.47 24.05
N ARG A 627 26.21 4.16 24.25
CA ARG A 627 25.58 3.43 25.35
C ARG A 627 26.06 3.94 26.71
N GLN A 628 27.35 4.18 26.89
CA GLN A 628 27.91 4.64 28.16
C GLN A 628 27.39 6.04 28.51
N GLN A 629 27.41 6.96 27.54
CA GLN A 629 26.87 8.32 27.72
C GLN A 629 25.38 8.31 28.05
N MET A 630 24.59 7.44 27.40
CA MET A 630 23.17 7.32 27.74
C MET A 630 22.96 6.81 29.17
N LEU A 631 23.74 5.82 29.61
CA LEU A 631 23.67 5.30 30.98
C LEU A 631 24.05 6.36 32.02
N GLU A 632 25.08 7.16 31.75
CA GLU A 632 25.49 8.29 32.58
C GLU A 632 24.36 9.33 32.72
N LEU A 633 23.74 9.72 31.60
CA LEU A 633 22.59 10.62 31.58
C LEU A 633 21.37 10.07 32.34
N CYS A 634 21.12 8.76 32.26
CA CYS A 634 19.99 8.13 32.97
C CYS A 634 20.27 7.95 34.47
N ALA A 635 21.52 7.64 34.85
CA ALA A 635 21.90 7.42 36.24
C ALA A 635 22.05 8.73 37.02
N GLY A 636 22.63 9.77 36.40
CA GLY A 636 22.74 11.09 37.01
C GLY A 636 21.49 11.95 36.81
N GLY A 637 20.55 11.57 35.94
CA GLY A 637 19.29 12.28 35.76
C GLY A 637 19.48 13.79 35.51
N ALA A 638 18.72 14.61 36.24
CA ALA A 638 18.84 16.07 36.15
C ALA A 638 20.19 16.60 36.65
N SER A 639 20.87 15.92 37.59
CA SER A 639 22.14 16.44 38.14
C SER A 639 23.31 16.30 37.17
N ALA A 640 23.36 15.23 36.37
CA ALA A 640 24.39 15.09 35.32
C ALA A 640 24.35 16.19 34.25
N LEU A 641 23.19 16.81 34.05
CA LEU A 641 23.01 17.91 33.10
C LEU A 641 23.13 19.27 33.79
N ALA A 642 22.63 19.43 35.02
CA ALA A 642 22.58 20.72 35.72
C ALA A 642 23.97 21.37 35.90
N ASP A 643 25.02 20.56 36.05
CA ASP A 643 26.40 21.03 36.23
C ASP A 643 27.05 21.55 34.94
N LEU A 644 26.41 21.34 33.78
CA LEU A 644 26.93 21.77 32.48
C LEU A 644 26.44 23.17 32.09
N PRO A 645 27.27 23.99 31.41
CA PRO A 645 26.84 25.28 30.88
C PRO A 645 25.63 25.16 29.93
N GLY A 646 24.46 25.62 30.38
CA GLY A 646 23.20 25.54 29.64
C GLY A 646 22.42 24.23 29.83
N GLY A 647 22.89 23.31 30.68
CA GLY A 647 22.20 22.06 30.96
C GLY A 647 20.93 22.22 31.82
N SER A 648 20.85 23.28 32.64
CA SER A 648 19.61 23.65 33.35
C SER A 648 18.43 23.90 32.40
N LEU A 649 18.69 24.48 31.23
CA LEU A 649 17.66 24.69 30.20
C LEU A 649 17.09 23.36 29.68
N VAL A 650 17.93 22.31 29.60
CA VAL A 650 17.49 20.98 29.19
C VAL A 650 16.63 20.33 30.28
N THR A 651 17.05 20.42 31.55
CA THR A 651 16.29 19.86 32.67
C THR A 651 14.95 20.55 32.85
N ASP A 652 14.91 21.89 32.74
CA ASP A 652 13.68 22.67 32.83
C ASP A 652 12.72 22.34 31.69
N ALA A 653 13.24 22.20 30.46
CA ALA A 653 12.45 21.79 29.31
C ALA A 653 11.92 20.35 29.44
N TRP A 654 12.69 19.43 30.03
CA TRP A 654 12.22 18.08 30.32
C TRP A 654 11.11 18.06 31.36
N GLN A 655 11.23 18.86 32.41
CA GLN A 655 10.18 18.98 33.42
C GLN A 655 8.90 19.57 32.83
N SER A 656 9.00 20.66 32.06
CA SER A 656 7.83 21.24 31.37
C SER A 656 7.16 20.24 30.41
N ARG A 657 7.96 19.42 29.72
CA ARG A 657 7.43 18.34 28.87
C ARG A 657 6.76 17.23 29.70
N ALA A 658 7.31 16.88 30.86
CA ALA A 658 6.70 15.91 31.76
C ALA A 658 5.30 16.37 32.22
N ASP A 659 5.15 17.63 32.61
CA ASP A 659 3.87 18.20 33.02
C ASP A 659 2.85 18.19 31.86
N ALA A 660 3.29 18.57 30.65
CA ALA A 660 2.46 18.52 29.45
C ALA A 660 2.03 17.08 29.09
N LEU A 661 2.93 16.10 29.24
CA LEU A 661 2.63 14.67 29.01
C LEU A 661 1.64 14.12 30.03
N ALA A 662 1.72 14.54 31.29
CA ALA A 662 0.76 14.13 32.32
C ALA A 662 -0.65 14.60 31.99
N ALA A 663 -0.80 15.88 31.63
CA ALA A 663 -2.10 16.43 31.20
C ALA A 663 -2.61 15.77 29.91
N TYR A 664 -1.72 15.46 28.96
CA TYR A 664 -2.10 14.76 27.74
C TYR A 664 -2.55 13.32 27.99
N ARG A 665 -1.85 12.58 28.88
CA ARG A 665 -2.22 11.23 29.29
C ARG A 665 -3.63 11.19 29.86
N GLU A 666 -3.97 12.14 30.73
CA GLU A 666 -5.32 12.25 31.33
C GLU A 666 -6.39 12.53 30.29
N ALA A 667 -6.14 13.48 29.37
CA ALA A 667 -7.07 13.80 28.31
C ALA A 667 -7.28 12.63 27.33
N LEU A 668 -6.21 11.91 26.99
CA LEU A 668 -6.27 10.82 26.01
C LEU A 668 -6.86 9.53 26.59
N ALA A 669 -6.70 9.27 27.90
CA ALA A 669 -7.19 8.06 28.56
C ALA A 669 -8.71 7.86 28.43
N GLY A 670 -9.47 8.95 28.24
CA GLY A 670 -10.90 8.90 27.96
C GLY A 670 -11.26 8.37 26.55
N GLU A 671 -10.33 8.44 25.60
CA GLU A 671 -10.54 7.98 24.23
C GLU A 671 -9.88 6.61 23.96
N ARG A 672 -8.66 6.39 24.48
CA ARG A 672 -7.87 5.15 24.28
C ARG A 672 -6.66 5.09 25.20
N ASP A 673 -5.98 3.95 25.22
CA ASP A 673 -4.70 3.79 25.94
C ASP A 673 -3.66 4.81 25.45
N PRO A 674 -3.13 5.68 26.33
CA PRO A 674 -2.11 6.68 25.98
C PRO A 674 -0.82 6.09 25.42
N LEU A 675 -0.43 4.87 25.80
CA LEU A 675 0.78 4.23 25.27
C LEU A 675 0.68 3.88 23.78
N THR A 676 -0.52 3.90 23.19
CA THR A 676 -0.71 3.72 21.75
C THR A 676 -0.03 4.81 20.91
N VAL A 677 0.20 6.01 21.48
CA VAL A 677 0.86 7.12 20.77
C VAL A 677 2.37 7.17 21.01
N ALA A 678 2.92 6.37 21.94
CA ALA A 678 4.31 6.45 22.37
C ALA A 678 5.30 6.30 21.21
N ARG A 679 5.10 5.34 20.29
CA ARG A 679 5.97 5.20 19.10
C ARG A 679 5.96 6.43 18.20
N THR A 680 4.81 7.12 18.10
CA THR A 680 4.70 8.34 17.30
C THR A 680 5.44 9.50 17.96
N LEU A 681 5.29 9.68 19.28
CA LEU A 681 5.99 10.74 19.99
C LEU A 681 7.50 10.53 20.00
N LEU A 682 7.96 9.27 20.15
CA LEU A 682 9.37 8.90 19.99
C LEU A 682 9.92 9.29 18.62
N HIS A 683 9.18 8.98 17.55
CA HIS A 683 9.55 9.37 16.19
C HIS A 683 9.61 10.89 16.03
N GLN A 684 8.61 11.63 16.49
CA GLN A 684 8.60 13.09 16.41
C GLN A 684 9.76 13.72 17.19
N HIS A 685 10.04 13.22 18.40
CA HIS A 685 11.17 13.70 19.19
C HIS A 685 12.51 13.46 18.47
N HIS A 686 12.72 12.25 17.95
CA HIS A 686 13.91 11.93 17.15
C HIS A 686 14.07 12.88 15.97
N VAL A 687 12.99 13.08 15.20
CA VAL A 687 12.99 13.98 14.04
C VAL A 687 13.31 15.42 14.44
N ARG A 688 12.78 15.92 15.56
CA ARG A 688 13.08 17.27 16.06
C ARG A 688 14.53 17.43 16.49
N ALA A 689 15.06 16.47 17.24
CA ALA A 689 16.38 16.55 17.83
C ALA A 689 17.52 16.24 16.84
N LEU A 690 17.33 15.30 15.91
CA LEU A 690 18.43 14.74 15.10
C LEU A 690 18.22 14.80 13.59
N GLY A 691 17.01 15.08 13.11
CA GLY A 691 16.69 14.98 11.69
C GLY A 691 16.01 13.68 11.26
N VAL A 692 15.63 13.63 9.97
CA VAL A 692 14.96 12.47 9.39
C VAL A 692 16.01 11.48 8.84
N SER A 693 16.35 10.47 9.65
CA SER A 693 17.27 9.39 9.29
C SER A 693 16.81 8.05 9.89
N PRO A 694 16.31 7.10 9.07
CA PRO A 694 15.84 5.79 9.56
C PRO A 694 16.90 5.01 10.33
N ASN A 695 18.17 5.09 9.92
CA ASN A 695 19.28 4.41 10.58
C ASN A 695 19.59 5.04 11.95
N ALA A 696 19.56 6.37 12.04
CA ALA A 696 19.76 7.06 13.30
C ALA A 696 18.59 6.78 14.26
N GLU A 697 17.35 6.78 13.75
CA GLU A 697 16.16 6.48 14.55
C GLU A 697 16.21 5.04 15.10
N ALA A 698 16.57 4.06 14.25
CA ALA A 698 16.75 2.69 14.69
C ALA A 698 17.80 2.57 15.80
N THR A 699 18.92 3.29 15.69
CA THR A 699 19.94 3.34 16.74
C THR A 699 19.42 3.98 18.03
N THR A 700 18.71 5.12 17.97
CA THR A 700 18.08 5.76 19.14
C THR A 700 17.15 4.79 19.85
N LEU A 701 16.23 4.15 19.11
CA LEU A 701 15.25 3.23 19.70
C LEU A 701 15.91 2.00 20.33
N ARG A 702 16.98 1.48 19.74
CA ARG A 702 17.75 0.37 20.31
C ARG A 702 18.46 0.76 21.61
N LEU A 703 19.03 1.96 21.68
CA LEU A 703 19.64 2.50 22.90
C LEU A 703 18.59 2.60 24.03
N VAL A 704 17.43 3.22 23.75
CA VAL A 704 16.29 3.31 24.67
C VAL A 704 15.89 1.94 25.20
N ARG A 705 15.70 0.97 24.30
CA ARG A 705 15.34 -0.41 24.66
C ARG A 705 16.40 -1.09 25.52
N THR A 706 17.69 -0.90 25.22
CA THR A 706 18.78 -1.52 25.98
C THR A 706 18.82 -1.00 27.42
N VAL A 707 18.66 0.30 27.64
CA VAL A 707 18.63 0.86 29.01
C VAL A 707 17.40 0.38 29.78
N ALA A 708 16.22 0.38 29.15
CA ALA A 708 15.00 -0.17 29.76
C ALA A 708 15.16 -1.65 30.15
N LEU A 709 15.84 -2.47 29.34
CA LEU A 709 16.18 -3.85 29.71
C LEU A 709 17.11 -3.93 30.92
N GLN A 710 18.11 -3.05 31.01
CA GLN A 710 19.06 -3.04 32.13
C GLN A 710 18.39 -2.64 33.44
N HIS A 711 17.56 -1.59 33.45
CA HIS A 711 16.80 -1.19 34.65
C HIS A 711 15.91 -2.33 35.16
N ARG A 712 15.19 -3.00 34.25
CA ARG A 712 14.34 -4.16 34.59
C ARG A 712 15.13 -5.37 35.08
N ALA A 713 16.40 -5.51 34.71
CA ALA A 713 17.27 -6.58 35.18
C ALA A 713 17.87 -6.28 36.57
N VAL A 714 18.06 -5.00 36.91
CA VAL A 714 18.55 -4.55 38.23
C VAL A 714 17.42 -4.52 39.28
N ASN A 715 16.19 -4.28 38.85
CA ASN A 715 15.00 -4.23 39.72
C ASN A 715 14.29 -5.59 39.90
N ARG A 716 14.91 -6.68 39.45
CA ARG A 716 14.51 -8.08 39.70
C ARG A 716 15.46 -8.70 40.70
#